data_AF-A0A0F9RU00-F1
#
_entry.id   AF-A0A0F9RU00-F1
#
_cell.length_a   1.000
_cell.length_b   1.000
_cell.length_c   1.000
_cell.angle_alpha   90.00
_cell.angle_beta   90.00
_cell.angle_gamma   90.00
#
_symmetry.space_group_name_H-M   'P 1'
#
loop_
_entity.id
_entity.type
_entity.pdbx_description
1 polymer ?
#
loop_
_entity_poly.entity_id
_entity_poly.type
_entity_poly.pdbx_seq_one_letter_code
_entity_poly.pdbx_strand_id
1 'polypeptide(L)'
;FIIPQVQNFINRLDQNFNYYKQVRSEYEQELDRLNKETRAIRDSSLNRRRNAVNNQLFKMSKGTDEFFIFNYLSDHGFLPNYGFSSSNISIQMYDNPKSMERIIQRENRIAIREFAPQNSIYYMGSKYYINQANFHSQSEDINIKKLFLCPHCMHIDFGSHVDTQQNCPSCGSTIIPSNDIQNSIKFPDMRASSGEYIGCEEEKRKIKYYDIVVNYKEQASKIQRFNISTLSKNILAKCSYEHDALIYNINRGKIKFDAESDQPEKFYYCIACNRWLTFKGKEKHITSENSQTCVNKAIEEDILGFKKGLTLFVKGSHDVMKFHFSCPEDIIEKGESLINEYYVTLKEVILQAILLTFNMSERELGGIILPIPDSKESVIIIYETEEGGIGALKSLFSNTIRYQRFLEMMSEVIHIKNIDSLEEYEDSCKRACYNCLLGYWNQRDHRYLNRQLVKTLIQELKNSKIEFISVDPIEVRLERLKNLLGKGPDSNLEKRVLNIMLRMKIPLPDEAQVPYKDKKDKNISVADYYYKNKNMCVFVDGPPHANLDVKEKDKEKRIKIRKKGYGIYEMDFYSNVEKNQHIKDELIELRLKEFSDYMDFGGDITPTEPKTTSGQEIIDKKSELLKLLEDFELKIRFFLKEQLTSFYGDDWWNLGISINLRENAEKRKEQKQRSEPRRKYDAIDFLNLIDYVYIISQKKNWAQVFQKLFREKYVIQAPFDRISNIRNDLAHNRFNKEDFEKCKAYIDDILKYLPDP
;
A
#
# COMPACT_ATOMS: atom_id res chain seq x y z
N PHE A 1 -18.75 -31.54 -1.49
CA PHE A 1 -17.50 -30.83 -1.83
C PHE A 1 -16.38 -31.78 -2.25
N ILE A 2 -16.00 -32.79 -1.44
CA ILE A 2 -14.83 -33.66 -1.70
C ILE A 2 -14.98 -34.56 -2.94
N ILE A 3 -16.12 -35.23 -3.12
CA ILE A 3 -16.32 -36.19 -4.23
C ILE A 3 -16.11 -35.57 -5.63
N PRO A 4 -16.69 -34.39 -5.96
CA PRO A 4 -16.42 -33.72 -7.24
C PRO A 4 -14.96 -33.29 -7.43
N GLN A 5 -14.25 -32.98 -6.35
CA GLN A 5 -12.84 -32.55 -6.39
C GLN A 5 -11.93 -33.74 -6.73
N VAL A 6 -12.23 -34.93 -6.18
CA VAL A 6 -11.52 -36.17 -6.48
C VAL A 6 -11.81 -36.65 -7.90
N GLN A 7 -13.08 -36.63 -8.33
CA GLN A 7 -13.46 -37.09 -9.66
C GLN A 7 -12.88 -36.24 -10.81
N ASN A 8 -12.74 -34.92 -10.60
CA ASN A 8 -12.19 -34.01 -11.61
C ASN A 8 -10.69 -33.74 -11.45
N PHE A 9 -9.99 -34.46 -10.58
CA PHE A 9 -8.58 -34.21 -10.28
C PHE A 9 -7.70 -34.23 -11.54
N ILE A 10 -7.84 -35.28 -12.36
CA ILE A 10 -7.05 -35.47 -13.59
C ILE A 10 -7.32 -34.32 -14.58
N ASN A 11 -8.59 -34.01 -14.83
CA ASN A 11 -8.97 -32.95 -15.76
C ASN A 11 -8.43 -31.58 -15.32
N ARG A 12 -8.46 -31.28 -14.01
CA ARG A 12 -7.91 -30.03 -13.46
C ARG A 12 -6.39 -29.99 -13.54
N LEU A 13 -5.72 -31.12 -13.32
CA LEU A 13 -4.27 -31.22 -13.43
C LEU A 13 -3.84 -30.98 -14.88
N ASP A 14 -4.52 -31.61 -15.83
CA ASP A 14 -4.27 -31.42 -17.27
C ASP A 14 -4.51 -29.98 -17.72
N GLN A 15 -5.60 -29.35 -17.27
CA GLN A 15 -5.87 -27.94 -17.52
C GLN A 15 -4.76 -27.03 -16.99
N ASN A 16 -4.24 -27.32 -15.79
CA ASN A 16 -3.15 -26.55 -15.20
C ASN A 16 -1.84 -26.69 -15.99
N PHE A 17 -1.52 -27.89 -16.50
CA PHE A 17 -0.34 -28.12 -17.34
C PHE A 17 -0.47 -27.63 -18.79
N ASN A 18 -1.67 -27.30 -19.27
CA ASN A 18 -1.82 -26.72 -20.61
C ASN A 18 -1.08 -25.38 -20.73
N TYR A 19 -1.11 -24.55 -19.68
CA TYR A 19 -0.35 -23.32 -19.63
C TYR A 19 1.17 -23.58 -19.68
N TYR A 20 1.67 -24.54 -18.89
CA TYR A 20 3.07 -24.97 -18.94
C TYR A 20 3.52 -25.40 -20.34
N LYS A 21 2.69 -26.19 -21.03
CA LYS A 21 2.95 -26.65 -22.41
C LYS A 21 2.97 -25.48 -23.39
N GLN A 22 2.08 -24.50 -23.22
CA GLN A 22 2.05 -23.30 -24.04
C GLN A 22 3.32 -22.46 -23.85
N VAL A 23 3.68 -22.13 -22.61
CA VAL A 23 4.89 -21.34 -22.29
C VAL A 23 6.15 -22.01 -22.83
N ARG A 24 6.24 -23.34 -22.71
CA ARG A 24 7.36 -24.09 -23.29
C ARG A 24 7.41 -23.96 -24.81
N SER A 25 6.27 -24.05 -25.49
CA SER A 25 6.20 -23.88 -26.95
C SER A 25 6.62 -22.47 -27.38
N GLU A 26 6.26 -21.44 -26.61
CA GLU A 26 6.67 -20.06 -26.86
C GLU A 26 8.20 -19.89 -26.75
N TYR A 27 8.83 -20.47 -25.72
CA TYR A 27 10.29 -20.45 -25.58
C TYR A 27 11.00 -21.25 -26.69
N GLU A 28 10.45 -22.39 -27.11
CA GLU A 28 10.99 -23.17 -28.24
C GLU A 28 10.92 -22.36 -29.55
N GLN A 29 9.82 -21.67 -29.80
CA GLN A 29 9.67 -20.77 -30.96
C GLN A 29 10.62 -19.55 -30.89
N GLU A 30 10.79 -18.96 -29.70
CA GLU A 30 11.74 -17.86 -29.49
C GLU A 30 13.18 -18.32 -29.74
N LEU A 31 13.55 -19.50 -29.24
CA LEU A 31 14.88 -20.07 -29.45
C LEU A 31 15.16 -20.31 -30.94
N ASP A 32 14.18 -20.81 -31.69
CA ASP A 32 14.31 -21.02 -33.14
C ASP A 32 14.50 -19.70 -33.91
N ARG A 33 13.81 -18.63 -33.51
CA ARG A 33 14.03 -17.29 -34.08
C ARG A 33 15.43 -16.78 -33.77
N LEU A 34 15.83 -16.82 -32.50
CA LEU A 34 17.16 -16.39 -32.05
C LEU A 34 18.28 -17.21 -32.71
N ASN A 35 18.08 -18.50 -32.94
CA ASN A 35 19.02 -19.36 -33.65
C ASN A 35 19.24 -18.93 -35.10
N LYS A 36 18.17 -18.50 -35.79
CA LYS A 36 18.25 -17.99 -37.18
C LYS A 36 18.94 -16.62 -37.23
N GLU A 37 18.61 -15.73 -36.30
CA GLU A 37 19.17 -14.37 -36.22
C GLU A 37 20.66 -14.38 -35.83
N THR A 38 21.05 -15.22 -34.86
CA THR A 38 22.45 -15.34 -34.42
C THR A 38 23.36 -15.93 -35.51
N ARG A 39 22.81 -16.71 -36.45
CA ARG A 39 23.54 -17.19 -37.63
C ARG A 39 23.75 -16.09 -38.66
N ALA A 40 22.88 -15.10 -38.72
CA ALA A 40 22.95 -13.97 -39.65
C ALA A 40 23.80 -12.80 -39.12
N ILE A 41 23.79 -12.55 -37.81
CA ILE A 41 24.45 -11.39 -37.18
C ILE A 41 25.19 -11.84 -35.90
N ARG A 42 26.49 -11.55 -35.82
CA ARG A 42 27.28 -11.77 -34.58
C ARG A 42 27.09 -10.59 -33.62
N ASP A 43 26.06 -10.67 -32.79
CA ASP A 43 25.81 -9.73 -31.68
C ASP A 43 25.95 -10.42 -30.31
N SER A 44 26.66 -9.76 -29.38
CA SER A 44 26.80 -10.19 -27.99
C SER A 44 25.48 -10.15 -27.22
N SER A 45 24.58 -9.21 -27.55
CA SER A 45 23.28 -9.08 -26.89
C SER A 45 22.34 -10.24 -27.22
N LEU A 46 22.25 -10.60 -28.52
CA LEU A 46 21.48 -11.75 -29.01
C LEU A 46 21.99 -13.07 -28.44
N ASN A 47 23.32 -13.24 -28.35
CA ASN A 47 23.91 -14.42 -27.73
C ASN A 47 23.57 -14.54 -26.23
N ARG A 48 23.51 -13.42 -25.48
CA ARG A 48 23.07 -13.44 -24.07
C ARG A 48 21.59 -13.82 -23.97
N ARG A 49 20.72 -13.27 -24.82
CA ARG A 49 19.30 -13.60 -24.83
C ARG A 49 19.07 -15.07 -25.19
N ARG A 50 19.77 -15.58 -26.21
CA ARG A 50 19.77 -17.01 -26.60
C ARG A 50 20.17 -17.90 -25.42
N ASN A 51 21.25 -17.57 -24.72
CA ASN A 51 21.71 -18.35 -23.57
C ASN A 51 20.70 -18.30 -22.41
N ALA A 52 20.03 -17.16 -22.20
CA ALA A 52 18.97 -17.04 -21.20
C ALA A 52 17.76 -17.94 -21.54
N VAL A 53 17.28 -17.91 -22.79
CA VAL A 53 16.17 -18.76 -23.24
C VAL A 53 16.53 -20.25 -23.15
N ASN A 54 17.74 -20.62 -23.56
CA ASN A 54 18.24 -21.99 -23.41
C ASN A 54 18.29 -22.44 -21.95
N ASN A 55 18.76 -21.56 -21.04
CA ASN A 55 18.77 -21.86 -19.61
C ASN A 55 17.35 -22.05 -19.07
N GLN A 56 16.37 -21.25 -19.51
CA GLN A 56 14.97 -21.45 -19.08
C GLN A 56 14.39 -22.76 -19.58
N LEU A 57 14.59 -23.12 -20.86
CA LEU A 57 14.17 -24.42 -21.39
C LEU A 57 14.85 -25.60 -20.68
N PHE A 58 16.13 -25.45 -20.33
CA PHE A 58 16.84 -26.45 -19.54
C PHE A 58 16.20 -26.62 -18.16
N LYS A 59 15.91 -25.52 -17.45
CA LYS A 59 15.22 -25.56 -16.15
C LYS A 59 13.82 -26.17 -16.25
N MET A 60 13.05 -25.85 -17.29
CA MET A 60 11.73 -26.45 -17.57
C MET A 60 11.82 -27.95 -17.85
N SER A 61 12.89 -28.41 -18.49
CA SER A 61 13.07 -29.83 -18.80
C SER A 61 13.50 -30.67 -17.58
N LYS A 62 14.31 -30.06 -16.70
CA LYS A 62 14.83 -30.71 -15.48
C LYS A 62 13.93 -30.52 -14.27
N GLY A 63 12.98 -29.59 -14.32
CA GLY A 63 12.08 -29.26 -13.23
C GLY A 63 12.82 -28.62 -12.05
N THR A 64 13.61 -27.60 -12.31
CA THR A 64 14.45 -26.92 -11.29
C THR A 64 14.05 -25.45 -11.11
N ASP A 65 14.37 -24.88 -9.95
CA ASP A 65 14.03 -23.50 -9.54
C ASP A 65 12.53 -23.20 -9.66
N GLU A 66 12.17 -22.19 -10.46
CA GLU A 66 10.81 -21.71 -10.75
C GLU A 66 9.95 -22.76 -11.48
N PHE A 67 10.58 -23.75 -12.12
CA PHE A 67 9.89 -24.83 -12.83
C PHE A 67 9.86 -26.15 -12.07
N PHE A 68 10.22 -26.14 -10.78
CA PHE A 68 9.98 -27.28 -9.91
C PHE A 68 8.47 -27.55 -9.85
N ILE A 69 8.08 -28.79 -10.16
CA ILE A 69 6.68 -29.16 -10.41
C ILE A 69 5.75 -28.77 -9.25
N PHE A 70 6.19 -28.96 -8.00
CA PHE A 70 5.40 -28.62 -6.83
C PHE A 70 5.22 -27.10 -6.65
N ASN A 71 6.23 -26.29 -6.98
CA ASN A 71 6.13 -24.83 -6.95
C ASN A 71 5.17 -24.36 -8.03
N TYR A 72 5.34 -24.83 -9.27
CA TYR A 72 4.47 -24.52 -10.39
C TYR A 72 2.99 -24.82 -10.07
N LEU A 73 2.71 -26.02 -9.54
CA LEU A 73 1.34 -26.41 -9.18
C LEU A 73 0.77 -25.60 -8.01
N SER A 74 1.61 -25.12 -7.09
CA SER A 74 1.18 -24.27 -5.97
C SER A 74 0.88 -22.84 -6.45
N ASP A 75 1.76 -22.25 -7.26
CA ASP A 75 1.61 -20.90 -7.82
C ASP A 75 0.38 -20.77 -8.72
N HIS A 76 0.04 -21.84 -9.44
CA HIS A 76 -1.12 -21.90 -10.32
C HIS A 76 -2.37 -22.46 -9.62
N GLY A 77 -2.37 -22.54 -8.28
CA GLY A 77 -3.54 -22.85 -7.46
C GLY A 77 -4.08 -24.28 -7.59
N PHE A 78 -3.27 -25.23 -8.06
CA PHE A 78 -3.62 -26.64 -8.11
C PHE A 78 -3.32 -27.34 -6.78
N LEU A 79 -2.14 -27.11 -6.22
CA LEU A 79 -1.81 -27.51 -4.85
C LEU A 79 -2.18 -26.39 -3.87
N PRO A 80 -2.53 -26.72 -2.62
CA PRO A 80 -2.63 -25.72 -1.57
C PRO A 80 -1.30 -24.99 -1.47
N ASN A 81 -1.31 -23.69 -1.76
CA ASN A 81 -0.18 -22.84 -1.44
C ASN A 81 -0.22 -22.67 0.08
N TYR A 82 0.64 -23.38 0.81
CA TYR A 82 0.98 -22.96 2.16
C TYR A 82 1.54 -21.56 1.98
N GLY A 83 0.78 -20.53 2.36
CA GLY A 83 1.05 -19.14 2.03
C GLY A 83 2.44 -18.75 2.50
N PHE A 84 3.45 -18.93 1.65
CA PHE A 84 4.73 -18.28 1.82
C PHE A 84 4.43 -16.78 1.72
N SER A 85 4.92 -16.00 2.69
CA SER A 85 4.59 -14.58 2.78
C SER A 85 4.70 -13.89 1.40
N SER A 86 3.68 -13.10 1.06
CA SER A 86 3.61 -12.39 -0.22
C SER A 86 4.75 -11.39 -0.40
N SER A 87 5.43 -11.05 0.69
CA SER A 87 6.60 -10.20 0.70
C SER A 87 7.67 -10.74 1.67
N ASN A 88 8.72 -11.30 1.09
CA ASN A 88 9.97 -11.58 1.79
C ASN A 88 10.96 -10.44 1.54
N ILE A 89 11.77 -10.14 2.54
CA ILE A 89 12.92 -9.26 2.37
C ILE A 89 14.15 -10.13 2.14
N SER A 90 14.91 -9.77 1.12
CA SER A 90 16.15 -10.44 0.77
C SER A 90 17.36 -9.65 1.27
N ILE A 91 18.42 -10.39 1.61
CA ILE A 91 19.73 -9.83 1.81
C ILE A 91 20.73 -10.46 0.85
N GLN A 92 21.46 -9.59 0.15
CA GLN A 92 22.54 -9.98 -0.75
C GLN A 92 23.88 -9.81 -0.06
N MET A 93 24.66 -10.90 0.03
CA MET A 93 25.95 -10.92 0.70
C MET A 93 27.09 -11.01 -0.33
N TYR A 94 28.10 -10.18 -0.14
CA TYR A 94 29.25 -10.08 -1.04
C TYR A 94 30.55 -10.33 -0.30
N ASP A 95 31.29 -11.35 -0.76
CA ASP A 95 32.63 -11.67 -0.28
C ASP A 95 33.68 -10.72 -0.89
N ASN A 96 33.48 -10.32 -2.15
CA ASN A 96 34.24 -9.29 -2.84
C ASN A 96 33.31 -8.42 -3.70
N PRO A 97 33.71 -7.18 -4.06
CA PRO A 97 32.87 -6.27 -4.86
C PRO A 97 32.44 -6.82 -6.24
N LYS A 98 33.11 -7.86 -6.74
CA LYS A 98 32.96 -8.40 -8.10
C LYS A 98 32.33 -9.80 -8.18
N SER A 99 32.25 -10.56 -7.09
CA SER A 99 31.62 -11.90 -7.06
C SER A 99 30.42 -11.88 -6.13
N MET A 100 29.23 -11.99 -6.72
CA MET A 100 27.99 -12.18 -5.98
C MET A 100 27.77 -13.67 -5.79
N GLU A 101 27.69 -14.14 -4.54
CA GLU A 101 27.58 -15.58 -4.31
C GLU A 101 26.37 -16.00 -3.46
N ARG A 102 25.76 -15.11 -2.65
CA ARG A 102 24.79 -15.59 -1.64
C ARG A 102 23.62 -14.63 -1.41
N ILE A 103 22.40 -15.16 -1.42
CA ILE A 103 21.15 -14.47 -1.10
C ILE A 103 20.43 -15.26 0.00
N ILE A 104 19.96 -14.58 1.04
CA ILE A 104 19.07 -15.16 2.04
C ILE A 104 17.76 -14.37 2.02
N GLN A 105 16.64 -15.06 2.16
CA GLN A 105 15.33 -14.46 2.35
C GLN A 105 14.80 -14.73 3.75
N ARG A 106 14.08 -13.74 4.28
CA ARG A 106 13.38 -13.83 5.56
C ARG A 106 12.03 -13.13 5.42
N GLU A 107 11.06 -13.64 6.18
CA GLU A 107 9.80 -12.96 6.39
C GLU A 107 10.01 -11.57 6.96
N ASN A 108 9.12 -10.67 6.57
CA ASN A 108 9.06 -9.28 6.96
C ASN A 108 9.33 -8.98 8.44
N ARG A 109 8.61 -9.66 9.33
CA ARG A 109 8.68 -9.47 10.79
C ARG A 109 10.07 -9.81 11.36
N ILE A 110 10.74 -10.81 10.80
CA ILE A 110 12.07 -11.24 11.25
C ILE A 110 13.13 -10.34 10.61
N ALA A 111 12.99 -10.08 9.30
CA ALA A 111 13.92 -9.27 8.52
C ALA A 111 14.08 -7.85 9.09
N ILE A 112 13.00 -7.21 9.55
CA ILE A 112 13.07 -5.85 10.10
C ILE A 112 14.03 -5.72 11.31
N ARG A 113 14.29 -6.85 11.98
CA ARG A 113 15.22 -6.97 13.11
C ARG A 113 16.58 -7.53 12.69
N GLU A 114 16.59 -8.68 12.02
CA GLU A 114 17.83 -9.37 11.64
C GLU A 114 18.60 -8.59 10.58
N PHE A 115 17.89 -8.05 9.59
CA PHE A 115 18.47 -7.32 8.47
C PHE A 115 18.56 -5.81 8.74
N ALA A 116 18.32 -5.38 9.98
CA ALA A 116 18.34 -3.97 10.35
C ALA A 116 19.68 -3.31 9.99
N PRO A 117 19.67 -2.01 9.61
CA PRO A 117 20.89 -1.29 9.28
C PRO A 117 21.94 -1.38 10.38
N GLN A 118 23.20 -1.55 9.98
CA GLN A 118 24.35 -1.71 10.87
C GLN A 118 24.32 -3.00 11.70
N ASN A 119 23.40 -3.94 11.48
CA ASN A 119 23.50 -5.25 12.10
C ASN A 119 24.60 -6.10 11.47
N SER A 120 24.94 -7.22 12.10
CA SER A 120 25.85 -8.22 11.55
C SER A 120 25.18 -9.59 11.49
N ILE A 121 25.39 -10.30 10.38
CA ILE A 121 24.87 -11.65 10.15
C ILE A 121 26.04 -12.61 10.06
N TYR A 122 25.89 -13.78 10.67
CA TYR A 122 26.83 -14.88 10.57
C TYR A 122 26.25 -15.93 9.62
N TYR A 123 26.97 -16.24 8.55
CA TYR A 123 26.51 -17.21 7.55
C TYR A 123 27.68 -18.01 6.98
N MET A 124 27.55 -19.34 7.00
CA MET A 124 28.56 -20.29 6.50
C MET A 124 30.00 -20.01 6.99
N GLY A 125 30.17 -19.64 8.26
CA GLY A 125 31.49 -19.36 8.86
C GLY A 125 32.06 -17.97 8.57
N SER A 126 31.35 -17.12 7.83
CA SER A 126 31.71 -15.73 7.57
C SER A 126 30.79 -14.76 8.31
N LYS A 127 31.34 -13.59 8.65
CA LYS A 127 30.60 -12.47 9.24
C LYS A 127 30.34 -11.42 8.17
N TYR A 128 29.11 -10.95 8.07
CA TYR A 128 28.69 -9.93 7.12
C TYR A 128 28.11 -8.72 7.85
N TYR A 129 28.48 -7.52 7.41
CA TYR A 129 27.96 -6.27 7.96
C TYR A 129 26.94 -5.64 7.01
N ILE A 130 25.76 -5.35 7.53
CA ILE A 130 24.66 -4.76 6.75
C ILE A 130 24.90 -3.26 6.65
N ASN A 131 25.33 -2.80 5.48
CA ASN A 131 25.79 -1.44 5.26
C ASN A 131 25.11 -0.74 4.07
N GLN A 132 24.40 -1.47 3.23
CA GLN A 132 23.75 -0.94 2.04
C GLN A 132 22.29 -1.38 1.95
N ALA A 133 21.48 -0.59 1.26
CA ALA A 133 20.11 -0.93 0.90
C ALA A 133 19.96 -0.94 -0.61
N ASN A 134 19.12 -1.84 -1.11
CA ASN A 134 18.74 -1.94 -2.51
C ASN A 134 17.26 -1.57 -2.65
N PHE A 135 17.00 -0.37 -3.16
CA PHE A 135 15.64 0.10 -3.44
C PHE A 135 15.16 -0.27 -4.85
N HIS A 136 16.06 -0.71 -5.74
CA HIS A 136 15.75 -0.94 -7.16
C HIS A 136 14.95 -2.21 -7.42
N SER A 137 14.95 -3.18 -6.50
CA SER A 137 14.20 -4.44 -6.65
C SER A 137 12.67 -4.26 -6.52
N GLN A 138 12.18 -3.17 -5.92
CA GLN A 138 10.75 -3.00 -5.61
C GLN A 138 9.97 -2.10 -6.59
N SER A 139 10.57 -1.60 -7.69
CA SER A 139 9.89 -0.73 -8.68
C SER A 139 9.17 0.49 -8.09
N GLU A 140 9.57 0.95 -6.90
CA GLU A 140 9.09 2.16 -6.24
C GLU A 140 10.29 3.08 -6.01
N ASP A 141 10.19 4.34 -6.41
CA ASP A 141 11.15 5.38 -5.98
C ASP A 141 11.22 5.42 -4.44
N ILE A 142 12.32 5.91 -3.87
CA ILE A 142 12.50 6.04 -2.41
C ILE A 142 11.46 7.03 -1.87
N ASN A 143 10.29 6.51 -1.47
CA ASN A 143 9.17 7.32 -1.02
C ASN A 143 9.20 7.45 0.51
N ILE A 144 9.66 8.60 0.99
CA ILE A 144 9.67 8.92 2.42
C ILE A 144 8.24 9.26 2.84
N LYS A 145 7.66 8.41 3.69
CA LYS A 145 6.34 8.63 4.26
C LYS A 145 6.48 9.23 5.64
N LYS A 146 5.72 10.29 5.92
CA LYS A 146 5.57 10.77 7.29
C LYS A 146 4.69 9.79 8.05
N LEU A 147 5.19 9.38 9.20
CA LEU A 147 4.56 8.43 10.12
C LEU A 147 4.21 9.20 11.39
N PHE A 148 2.96 9.10 11.81
CA PHE A 148 2.54 9.49 13.15
C PHE A 148 2.17 8.25 13.95
N LEU A 149 2.74 8.17 15.16
CA LEU A 149 2.44 7.16 16.15
C LEU A 149 1.98 7.87 17.43
N CYS A 150 0.71 7.72 17.78
CA CYS A 150 0.19 8.35 18.99
C CYS A 150 0.77 7.68 20.24
N PRO A 151 1.39 8.42 21.18
CA PRO A 151 1.94 7.84 22.42
C PRO A 151 0.86 7.37 23.39
N HIS A 152 -0.39 7.83 23.24
CA HIS A 152 -1.47 7.58 24.20
C HIS A 152 -2.38 6.41 23.84
N CYS A 153 -2.66 6.19 22.55
CA CYS A 153 -3.54 5.09 22.09
C CYS A 153 -2.87 4.17 21.06
N MET A 154 -1.60 4.40 20.73
CA MET A 154 -0.86 3.63 19.73
C MET A 154 -1.48 3.62 18.32
N HIS A 155 -2.35 4.60 18.02
CA HIS A 155 -2.89 4.82 16.68
C HIS A 155 -1.77 5.19 15.71
N ILE A 156 -1.87 4.65 14.49
CA ILE A 156 -0.88 4.81 13.44
C ILE A 156 -1.47 5.44 12.18
N ASP A 157 -0.80 6.46 11.66
CA ASP A 157 -1.16 7.05 10.38
C ASP A 157 0.05 7.40 9.51
N PHE A 158 -0.15 7.39 8.19
CA PHE A 158 0.90 7.59 7.19
C PHE A 158 0.45 8.59 6.14
N GLY A 159 1.33 9.53 5.75
CA GLY A 159 1.11 10.40 4.60
C GLY A 159 1.31 11.89 4.91
N SER A 160 1.03 12.74 3.92
CA SER A 160 1.15 14.20 4.04
C SER A 160 0.06 14.81 4.92
N HIS A 161 -1.12 14.19 5.00
CA HIS A 161 -2.23 14.68 5.83
C HIS A 161 -1.89 14.72 7.33
N VAL A 162 -0.92 13.90 7.76
CA VAL A 162 -0.40 13.88 9.13
C VAL A 162 0.15 15.25 9.55
N ASP A 163 0.73 16.04 8.64
CA ASP A 163 1.25 17.38 8.97
C ASP A 163 0.15 18.38 9.35
N THR A 164 -1.05 18.18 8.82
CA THR A 164 -2.19 19.09 9.03
C THR A 164 -3.02 18.71 10.25
N GLN A 165 -2.83 17.51 10.80
CA GLN A 165 -3.58 17.02 11.96
C GLN A 165 -3.05 17.66 13.24
N GLN A 166 -3.95 18.28 14.00
CA GLN A 166 -3.64 18.86 15.32
C GLN A 166 -3.93 17.88 16.46
N ASN A 167 -4.83 16.93 16.24
CA ASN A 167 -5.28 15.96 17.24
C ASN A 167 -5.29 14.56 16.64
N CYS A 168 -5.01 13.55 17.46
CA CYS A 168 -5.06 12.15 17.07
C CYS A 168 -6.51 11.75 16.69
N PRO A 169 -6.75 11.15 15.51
CA PRO A 169 -8.09 10.76 15.06
C PRO A 169 -8.80 9.76 15.98
N SER A 170 -8.03 8.93 16.69
CA SER A 170 -8.57 7.89 17.57
C SER A 170 -8.86 8.36 18.99
N CYS A 171 -7.97 9.15 19.62
CA CYS A 171 -8.07 9.51 21.03
C CYS A 171 -8.27 11.00 21.31
N GLY A 172 -8.10 11.86 20.30
CA GLY A 172 -8.18 13.31 20.47
C GLY A 172 -6.97 13.97 21.12
N SER A 173 -5.94 13.22 21.55
CA SER A 173 -4.71 13.81 22.10
C SER A 173 -4.03 14.77 21.12
N THR A 174 -3.46 15.86 21.63
CA THR A 174 -2.77 16.86 20.81
C THR A 174 -1.50 16.26 20.21
N ILE A 175 -1.33 16.45 18.89
CA ILE A 175 -0.13 16.02 18.15
C ILE A 175 0.92 17.12 18.29
N ILE A 176 2.16 16.74 18.63
CA ILE A 176 3.31 17.63 18.64
C ILE A 176 4.18 17.29 17.40
N PRO A 177 4.07 18.04 16.29
CA PRO A 177 4.73 17.70 15.01
C PRO A 177 6.26 17.58 15.07
N SER A 178 6.91 18.23 16.04
CA SER A 178 8.37 18.17 16.20
C SER A 178 8.84 16.80 16.68
N ASN A 179 8.06 16.13 17.54
CA ASN A 179 8.44 14.89 18.22
C ASN A 179 7.70 13.66 17.69
N ASP A 180 6.40 13.79 17.41
CA ASP A 180 5.52 12.64 17.14
C ASP A 180 5.52 12.23 15.66
N ILE A 181 5.79 13.18 14.76
CA ILE A 181 5.86 12.94 13.32
C ILE A 181 7.29 12.58 12.92
N GLN A 182 7.44 11.37 12.39
CA GLN A 182 8.73 10.78 12.04
C GLN A 182 8.80 10.53 10.53
N ASN A 183 9.98 10.68 9.96
CA ASN A 183 10.23 10.28 8.58
C ASN A 183 10.44 8.78 8.55
N SER A 184 9.66 8.07 7.75
CA SER A 184 9.66 6.62 7.67
C SER A 184 9.86 6.14 6.24
N ILE A 185 10.57 5.02 6.08
CA ILE A 185 10.80 4.37 4.78
C ILE A 185 10.36 2.91 4.91
N LYS A 186 9.72 2.38 3.87
CA LYS A 186 9.40 0.95 3.78
C LYS A 186 10.71 0.16 3.77
N PHE A 187 10.82 -0.87 4.60
CA PHE A 187 12.06 -1.62 4.75
C PHE A 187 12.46 -2.26 3.40
N PRO A 188 13.63 -1.88 2.85
CA PRO A 188 14.08 -2.35 1.54
C PRO A 188 14.81 -3.69 1.64
N ASP A 189 15.12 -4.27 0.48
CA ASP A 189 16.14 -5.32 0.40
C ASP A 189 17.49 -4.77 0.84
N MET A 190 18.28 -5.63 1.49
CA MET A 190 19.54 -5.21 2.11
C MET A 190 20.74 -5.79 1.36
N ARG A 191 21.87 -5.12 1.51
CA ARG A 191 23.16 -5.60 1.04
C ARG A 191 24.16 -5.57 2.18
N ALA A 192 24.89 -6.68 2.31
CA ALA A 192 25.93 -6.82 3.30
C ALA A 192 27.27 -7.12 2.61
N SER A 193 28.32 -6.50 3.14
CA SER A 193 29.69 -6.78 2.74
C SER A 193 30.36 -7.68 3.76
N SER A 194 31.22 -8.58 3.28
CA SER A 194 32.04 -9.43 4.14
C SER A 194 32.89 -8.60 5.10
N GLY A 195 32.93 -9.08 6.34
CA GLY A 195 33.73 -8.55 7.44
C GLY A 195 34.97 -9.40 7.72
N GLU A 196 35.59 -9.16 8.87
CA GLU A 196 36.73 -9.95 9.36
C GLU A 196 36.34 -11.42 9.63
N TYR A 197 37.34 -12.31 9.59
CA TYR A 197 37.19 -13.73 9.91
C TYR A 197 36.75 -13.91 11.38
N ILE A 198 35.93 -14.93 11.65
CA ILE A 198 35.42 -15.21 13.01
C ILE A 198 36.58 -15.73 13.87
N GLY A 199 37.11 -14.87 14.76
CA GLY A 199 38.14 -15.24 15.72
C GLY A 199 37.57 -15.86 17.00
N CYS A 200 38.42 -16.48 17.83
CA CYS A 200 38.02 -17.08 19.12
C CYS A 200 37.43 -16.06 20.11
N GLU A 201 37.81 -14.78 20.03
CA GLU A 201 37.21 -13.71 20.86
C GLU A 201 35.74 -13.40 20.51
N GLU A 202 35.27 -13.81 19.32
CA GLU A 202 33.88 -13.64 18.89
C GLU A 202 32.94 -14.75 19.36
N GLU A 203 33.39 -15.70 20.18
CA GLU A 203 32.55 -16.76 20.76
C GLU A 203 31.32 -16.18 21.48
N LYS A 204 31.47 -14.99 22.09
CA LYS A 204 30.34 -14.18 22.56
C LYS A 204 29.83 -13.28 21.45
N ARG A 205 28.75 -13.73 20.80
CA ARG A 205 28.01 -12.96 19.78
C ARG A 205 27.67 -11.56 20.30
N LYS A 206 28.12 -10.51 19.59
CA LYS A 206 27.75 -9.11 19.90
C LYS A 206 26.31 -8.85 19.45
N ILE A 207 25.36 -8.99 20.38
CA ILE A 207 23.94 -8.75 20.11
C ILE A 207 23.69 -7.23 20.01
N LYS A 208 23.07 -6.81 18.90
CA LYS A 208 22.53 -5.45 18.76
C LYS A 208 21.03 -5.49 19.00
N TYR A 209 20.54 -4.56 19.80
CA TYR A 209 19.13 -4.45 20.14
C TYR A 209 18.49 -3.31 19.36
N TYR A 210 17.29 -3.57 18.84
CA TYR A 210 16.48 -2.61 18.12
C TYR A 210 15.14 -2.48 18.81
N ASP A 211 14.58 -1.29 18.70
CA ASP A 211 13.30 -0.94 19.27
C ASP A 211 12.22 -1.07 18.20
N ILE A 212 11.43 -2.15 18.30
CA ILE A 212 10.43 -2.53 17.32
C ILE A 212 9.05 -2.42 17.98
N VAL A 213 8.20 -1.60 17.38
CA VAL A 213 6.80 -1.41 17.79
C VAL A 213 5.91 -2.08 16.76
N VAL A 214 4.93 -2.85 17.23
CA VAL A 214 3.90 -3.45 16.39
C VAL A 214 2.62 -2.65 16.56
N ASN A 215 2.05 -2.20 15.45
CA ASN A 215 0.83 -1.41 15.43
C ASN A 215 -0.19 -2.05 14.50
N TYR A 216 -1.45 -1.92 14.89
CA TYR A 216 -2.59 -2.40 14.13
C TYR A 216 -3.38 -1.20 13.60
N LYS A 217 -3.74 -1.24 12.31
CA LYS A 217 -4.58 -0.23 11.66
C LYS A 217 -5.91 -0.87 11.23
N GLU A 218 -6.98 -0.43 11.88
CA GLU A 218 -8.34 -0.94 11.67
C GLU A 218 -8.91 -0.57 10.30
N GLN A 219 -9.52 -1.55 9.63
CA GLN A 219 -10.32 -1.34 8.41
C GLN A 219 -11.79 -1.68 8.65
N ALA A 220 -12.60 -0.65 8.87
CA ALA A 220 -14.01 -0.78 9.28
C ALA A 220 -14.91 -1.61 8.34
N SER A 221 -14.53 -1.83 7.08
CA SER A 221 -15.34 -2.50 6.06
C SER A 221 -15.36 -4.03 6.14
N LYS A 222 -14.46 -4.66 6.92
CA LYS A 222 -14.28 -6.13 6.98
C LYS A 222 -14.45 -6.76 8.37
N ILE A 223 -15.04 -6.05 9.32
CA ILE A 223 -15.06 -6.46 10.73
C ILE A 223 -16.33 -7.22 11.09
N GLN A 224 -16.17 -8.44 11.59
CA GLN A 224 -17.23 -9.21 12.22
C GLN A 224 -17.20 -8.95 13.73
N ARG A 225 -18.33 -8.56 14.32
CA ARG A 225 -18.43 -8.28 15.76
C ARG A 225 -19.23 -9.36 16.46
N PHE A 226 -18.80 -9.73 17.65
CA PHE A 226 -19.51 -10.69 18.47
C PHE A 226 -19.27 -10.39 19.95
N ASN A 227 -20.22 -10.78 20.78
CA ASN A 227 -20.11 -10.67 22.22
C ASN A 227 -19.88 -12.05 22.82
N ILE A 228 -19.11 -12.08 23.89
CA ILE A 228 -19.03 -13.24 24.78
C ILE A 228 -19.95 -12.93 25.95
N SER A 229 -21.08 -13.63 26.02
CA SER A 229 -22.11 -13.46 27.06
C SER A 229 -22.19 -14.67 27.95
N THR A 230 -22.50 -14.48 29.23
CA THR A 230 -22.88 -15.57 30.13
C THR A 230 -24.27 -16.12 29.78
N LEU A 231 -24.63 -17.30 30.31
CA LEU A 231 -26.01 -17.80 30.28
C LEU A 231 -27.04 -16.80 30.84
N SER A 232 -26.63 -15.90 31.74
CA SER A 232 -27.45 -14.81 32.29
C SER A 232 -27.50 -13.55 31.42
N LYS A 233 -26.95 -13.58 30.20
CA LYS A 233 -26.86 -12.46 29.24
C LYS A 233 -26.02 -11.27 29.71
N ASN A 234 -25.15 -11.43 30.70
CA ASN A 234 -24.14 -10.42 30.99
C ASN A 234 -23.03 -10.51 29.96
N ILE A 235 -22.65 -9.37 29.38
CA ILE A 235 -21.56 -9.27 28.39
C ILE A 235 -20.24 -9.24 29.16
N LEU A 236 -19.43 -10.30 29.01
CA LEU A 236 -18.10 -10.39 29.60
C LEU A 236 -17.04 -9.72 28.72
N ALA A 237 -17.18 -9.87 27.40
CA ALA A 237 -16.25 -9.27 26.46
C ALA A 237 -16.94 -8.88 25.15
N LYS A 238 -16.49 -7.75 24.59
CA LYS A 238 -16.81 -7.35 23.22
C LYS A 238 -15.64 -7.73 22.33
N CYS A 239 -15.92 -8.51 21.30
CA CYS A 239 -14.89 -9.06 20.43
C CYS A 239 -15.14 -8.68 18.98
N SER A 240 -14.05 -8.61 18.21
CA SER A 240 -14.15 -8.39 16.77
C SER A 240 -13.08 -9.13 16.00
N TYR A 241 -13.48 -9.78 14.91
CA TYR A 241 -12.60 -10.43 13.96
C TYR A 241 -12.47 -9.59 12.68
N GLU A 242 -11.24 -9.41 12.21
CA GLU A 242 -10.94 -8.76 10.94
C GLU A 242 -10.00 -9.65 10.12
N HIS A 243 -10.45 -9.97 8.90
CA HIS A 243 -9.64 -10.67 7.90
C HIS A 243 -8.85 -9.66 7.05
N ASP A 244 -7.59 -9.97 6.75
CA ASP A 244 -6.64 -9.08 6.06
C ASP A 244 -6.40 -7.72 6.76
N ALA A 245 -6.43 -7.70 8.09
CA ALA A 245 -6.11 -6.53 8.87
C ALA A 245 -4.65 -6.09 8.65
N LEU A 246 -4.41 -4.78 8.66
CA LEU A 246 -3.06 -4.24 8.43
C LEU A 246 -2.27 -4.17 9.73
N ILE A 247 -1.18 -4.94 9.80
CA ILE A 247 -0.19 -4.86 10.87
C ILE A 247 1.07 -4.19 10.35
N TYR A 248 1.54 -3.20 11.09
CA TYR A 248 2.78 -2.48 10.85
C TYR A 248 3.80 -2.87 11.90
N ASN A 249 4.97 -3.31 11.46
CA ASN A 249 6.14 -3.47 12.32
C ASN A 249 7.05 -2.28 12.05
N ILE A 250 7.38 -1.50 13.07
CA ILE A 250 8.14 -0.26 12.95
C ILE A 250 9.41 -0.38 13.77
N ASN A 251 10.57 -0.33 13.11
CA ASN A 251 11.87 -0.23 13.75
C ASN A 251 12.22 1.25 13.98
N ARG A 252 12.14 1.69 15.24
CA ARG A 252 12.40 3.07 15.67
C ARG A 252 13.89 3.41 15.72
N GLY A 253 14.76 2.40 15.79
CA GLY A 253 16.20 2.59 15.87
C GLY A 253 16.89 1.58 16.77
N LYS A 254 18.20 1.78 16.93
CA LYS A 254 19.06 0.94 17.77
C LYS A 254 19.03 1.40 19.23
N ILE A 255 18.82 0.47 20.15
CA ILE A 255 18.85 0.73 21.60
C ILE A 255 20.31 0.82 22.06
N LYS A 256 20.62 1.86 22.85
CA LYS A 256 21.89 2.02 23.57
C LYS A 256 21.61 1.95 25.07
N PHE A 257 22.25 1.03 25.78
CA PHE A 257 22.08 0.89 27.23
C PHE A 257 22.90 1.91 28.04
N ASP A 258 23.85 2.59 27.39
CA ASP A 258 24.82 3.48 28.05
C ASP A 258 24.44 4.98 28.00
N ALA A 259 23.27 5.33 27.46
CA ALA A 259 22.88 6.74 27.27
C ALA A 259 21.92 7.22 28.37
N GLU A 260 22.18 8.39 28.95
CA GLU A 260 21.25 9.15 29.81
C GLU A 260 19.93 9.52 29.10
N SER A 261 19.86 9.34 27.78
CA SER A 261 18.69 9.57 26.95
C SER A 261 18.02 8.23 26.60
N ASP A 262 16.75 8.09 27.00
CA ASP A 262 15.91 6.90 26.79
C ASP A 262 15.47 6.69 25.32
N GLN A 263 16.01 7.47 24.38
CA GLN A 263 15.61 7.43 22.96
C GLN A 263 16.52 6.55 22.09
N PRO A 264 15.95 5.71 21.20
CA PRO A 264 16.73 4.87 20.31
C PRO A 264 17.49 5.70 19.25
N GLU A 265 18.67 5.24 18.85
CA GLU A 265 19.45 5.83 17.77
C GLU A 265 18.77 5.54 16.42
N LYS A 266 18.20 6.58 15.81
CA LYS A 266 17.54 6.52 14.50
C LYS A 266 18.50 6.23 13.34
N PHE A 267 17.95 5.88 12.18
CA PHE A 267 18.72 5.53 10.98
C PHE A 267 18.99 6.74 10.09
N TYR A 268 20.08 6.66 9.32
CA TYR A 268 20.50 7.68 8.34
C TYR A 268 20.94 6.97 7.05
N TYR A 269 20.50 7.46 5.90
CA TYR A 269 20.77 6.80 4.61
C TYR A 269 21.26 7.80 3.57
N CYS A 270 22.33 7.47 2.85
CA CYS A 270 22.86 8.28 1.77
C CYS A 270 22.41 7.73 0.42
N ILE A 271 21.61 8.50 -0.33
CA ILE A 271 21.12 8.12 -1.67
C ILE A 271 22.28 8.07 -2.66
N ALA A 272 23.25 8.99 -2.55
CA ALA A 272 24.34 9.08 -3.52
C ALA A 272 25.20 7.81 -3.57
N CYS A 273 25.46 7.14 -2.43
CA CYS A 273 26.31 5.93 -2.37
C CYS A 273 25.57 4.67 -1.91
N ASN A 274 24.25 4.75 -1.71
CA ASN A 274 23.37 3.69 -1.23
C ASN A 274 23.78 3.06 0.11
N ARG A 275 24.43 3.82 1.01
CA ARG A 275 24.94 3.32 2.30
C ARG A 275 24.15 3.84 3.50
N TRP A 276 24.00 2.97 4.50
CA TRP A 276 23.54 3.33 5.83
C TRP A 276 24.67 3.99 6.62
N LEU A 277 24.34 5.08 7.31
CA LEU A 277 25.27 5.90 8.10
C LEU A 277 24.95 5.82 9.59
N THR A 278 25.96 6.06 10.43
CA THR A 278 25.80 6.25 11.88
C THR A 278 25.53 7.71 12.22
N PHE A 279 25.05 8.00 13.44
CA PHE A 279 24.81 9.38 13.88
C PHE A 279 26.04 10.28 13.72
N LYS A 280 27.22 9.81 14.14
CA LYS A 280 28.50 10.53 13.97
C LYS A 280 29.02 10.47 12.52
N GLY A 281 28.61 9.46 11.78
CA GLY A 281 29.02 9.23 10.40
C GLY A 281 28.38 10.21 9.42
N LYS A 282 27.16 10.67 9.69
CA LYS A 282 26.42 11.55 8.76
C LYS A 282 27.15 12.87 8.46
N GLU A 283 27.74 13.49 9.47
CA GLU A 283 28.46 14.77 9.32
C GLU A 283 29.78 14.58 8.57
N LYS A 284 30.52 13.50 8.87
CA LYS A 284 31.77 13.14 8.18
C LYS A 284 31.57 12.61 6.77
N HIS A 285 30.32 12.28 6.42
CA HIS A 285 29.96 11.75 5.10
C HIS A 285 29.66 12.83 4.07
N ILE A 286 29.35 14.04 4.53
CA ILE A 286 29.18 15.21 3.67
C ILE A 286 30.56 15.64 3.15
N THR A 287 30.61 15.95 1.86
CA THR A 287 31.82 16.44 1.21
C THR A 287 32.16 17.84 1.73
N SER A 288 33.15 17.92 2.63
CA SER A 288 33.79 19.17 3.04
C SER A 288 35.29 19.10 2.70
N GLU A 289 35.97 20.25 2.63
CA GLU A 289 37.33 20.41 2.08
C GLU A 289 38.38 19.40 2.61
N ASN A 290 38.16 18.76 3.77
CA ASN A 290 39.09 17.82 4.41
C ASN A 290 38.53 16.42 4.75
N SER A 291 37.32 16.02 4.31
CA SER A 291 36.85 14.63 4.48
C SER A 291 35.98 14.14 3.33
N GLN A 292 36.53 13.32 2.44
CA GLN A 292 35.79 12.63 1.39
C GLN A 292 35.59 11.15 1.75
N THR A 293 34.60 10.86 2.60
CA THR A 293 34.23 9.45 2.91
C THR A 293 33.15 8.91 1.97
N CYS A 294 32.42 9.77 1.26
CA CYS A 294 31.47 9.38 0.22
C CYS A 294 32.16 9.29 -1.16
N VAL A 295 32.06 8.13 -1.80
CA VAL A 295 32.63 7.88 -3.15
C VAL A 295 32.00 8.81 -4.21
N ASN A 296 30.74 9.19 -4.01
CA ASN A 296 29.95 9.98 -4.97
C ASN A 296 29.73 11.44 -4.51
N LYS A 297 30.53 11.93 -3.56
CA LYS A 297 30.50 13.33 -3.07
C LYS A 297 29.09 13.82 -2.65
N ALA A 298 28.49 13.13 -1.69
CA ALA A 298 27.18 13.48 -1.16
C ALA A 298 27.13 14.88 -0.52
N ILE A 299 26.00 15.58 -0.69
CA ILE A 299 25.62 16.80 0.04
C ILE A 299 24.62 16.47 1.17
N GLU A 300 24.28 17.45 2.02
CA GLU A 300 23.33 17.26 3.12
C GLU A 300 21.97 16.72 2.64
N GLU A 301 21.49 17.21 1.49
CA GLU A 301 20.20 16.83 0.91
C GLU A 301 20.16 15.36 0.44
N ASP A 302 21.32 14.77 0.11
CA ASP A 302 21.42 13.36 -0.28
C ASP A 302 21.32 12.40 0.92
N ILE A 303 21.43 12.93 2.15
CA ILE A 303 21.34 12.15 3.39
C ILE A 303 19.92 12.21 3.93
N LEU A 304 19.17 11.14 3.67
CA LEU A 304 17.84 10.96 4.21
C LEU A 304 17.89 10.85 5.74
N GLY A 305 17.01 11.64 6.37
CA GLY A 305 16.89 11.73 7.83
C GLY A 305 17.96 12.56 8.51
N PHE A 306 18.76 13.37 7.79
CA PHE A 306 19.86 14.16 8.41
C PHE A 306 19.43 14.92 9.68
N LYS A 307 18.26 15.59 9.66
CA LYS A 307 17.72 16.39 10.77
C LYS A 307 16.97 15.58 11.82
N LYS A 308 15.95 14.81 11.44
CA LYS A 308 15.01 14.12 12.37
C LYS A 308 15.25 12.61 12.54
N GLY A 309 16.21 12.03 11.80
CA GLY A 309 16.43 10.59 11.68
C GLY A 309 15.32 9.87 10.90
N LEU A 310 15.59 8.62 10.50
CA LEU A 310 14.64 7.74 9.81
C LEU A 310 14.19 6.61 10.72
N THR A 311 12.93 6.21 10.57
CA THR A 311 12.41 4.92 11.00
C THR A 311 12.11 4.03 9.81
N LEU A 312 12.13 2.71 10.04
CA LEU A 312 11.84 1.73 9.00
C LEU A 312 10.57 1.00 9.37
N PHE A 313 9.71 0.74 8.39
CA PHE A 313 8.49 -0.03 8.63
C PHE A 313 8.30 -1.14 7.62
N VAL A 314 7.60 -2.19 8.05
CA VAL A 314 7.07 -3.22 7.18
C VAL A 314 5.57 -3.34 7.42
N LYS A 315 4.83 -3.60 6.36
CA LYS A 315 3.38 -3.75 6.37
C LYS A 315 3.04 -5.17 5.93
N GLY A 316 2.22 -5.86 6.71
CA GLY A 316 1.63 -7.15 6.35
C GLY A 316 0.11 -7.13 6.53
N SER A 317 -0.58 -8.00 5.80
CA SER A 317 -2.01 -8.25 5.97
C SER A 317 -2.18 -9.56 6.74
N HIS A 318 -2.87 -9.52 7.87
CA HIS A 318 -2.98 -10.64 8.81
C HIS A 318 -4.40 -10.78 9.35
N ASP A 319 -4.74 -11.98 9.81
CA ASP A 319 -5.97 -12.17 10.57
C ASP A 319 -5.81 -11.64 12.00
N VAL A 320 -6.77 -10.83 12.43
CA VAL A 320 -6.73 -10.14 13.72
C VAL A 320 -8.00 -10.40 14.50
N MET A 321 -7.85 -10.70 15.79
CA MET A 321 -8.91 -10.78 16.77
C MET A 321 -8.69 -9.72 17.85
N LYS A 322 -9.71 -8.91 18.11
CA LYS A 322 -9.72 -7.96 19.22
C LYS A 322 -10.61 -8.48 20.34
N PHE A 323 -10.14 -8.27 21.56
CA PHE A 323 -10.84 -8.58 22.78
C PHE A 323 -10.88 -7.34 23.67
N HIS A 324 -12.07 -6.88 24.00
CA HIS A 324 -12.30 -5.84 24.98
C HIS A 324 -12.95 -6.46 26.21
N PHE A 325 -12.12 -6.68 27.25
CA PHE A 325 -12.54 -7.15 28.56
C PHE A 325 -12.62 -5.98 29.53
N SER A 326 -13.69 -5.94 30.32
CA SER A 326 -13.80 -5.02 31.45
C SER A 326 -12.78 -5.40 32.53
N CYS A 327 -12.11 -4.41 33.11
CA CYS A 327 -11.20 -4.67 34.24
C CYS A 327 -12.02 -4.76 35.54
N PRO A 328 -11.79 -5.78 36.39
CA PRO A 328 -12.44 -5.88 37.70
C PRO A 328 -12.22 -4.64 38.59
N GLU A 329 -13.26 -4.19 39.29
CA GLU A 329 -13.21 -2.98 40.14
C GLU A 329 -12.14 -3.08 41.24
N ASP A 330 -11.95 -4.27 41.81
CA ASP A 330 -10.96 -4.53 42.86
C ASP A 330 -9.51 -4.39 42.37
N ILE A 331 -9.27 -4.55 41.06
CA ILE A 331 -7.97 -4.31 40.43
C ILE A 331 -7.80 -2.81 40.14
N ILE A 332 -8.88 -2.16 39.68
CA ILE A 332 -8.91 -0.72 39.38
C ILE A 332 -8.60 0.13 40.61
N GLU A 333 -9.10 -0.25 41.78
CA GLU A 333 -8.88 0.45 43.07
C GLU A 333 -7.42 0.37 43.54
N LYS A 334 -6.71 -0.71 43.21
CA LYS A 334 -5.31 -0.95 43.64
C LYS A 334 -4.26 -0.21 42.80
N GLY A 335 -4.68 0.43 41.70
CA GLY A 335 -3.85 1.34 40.90
C GLY A 335 -3.32 0.78 39.58
N GLU A 336 -2.66 1.64 38.80
CA GLU A 336 -2.25 1.39 37.40
C GLU A 336 -1.28 0.21 37.22
N SER A 337 -0.40 -0.05 38.19
CA SER A 337 0.54 -1.17 38.11
C SER A 337 -0.19 -2.52 38.01
N LEU A 338 -1.25 -2.71 38.79
CA LEU A 338 -1.99 -3.98 38.82
C LEU A 338 -2.87 -4.15 37.58
N ILE A 339 -3.39 -3.04 37.03
CA ILE A 339 -4.10 -3.01 35.75
C ILE A 339 -3.16 -3.51 34.62
N ASN A 340 -1.92 -3.03 34.59
CA ASN A 340 -0.92 -3.50 33.62
C ASN A 340 -0.61 -4.99 33.80
N GLU A 341 -0.42 -5.45 35.04
CA GLU A 341 -0.23 -6.89 35.33
C GLU A 341 -1.41 -7.73 34.84
N TYR A 342 -2.64 -7.26 35.06
CA TYR A 342 -3.87 -7.93 34.64
C TYR A 342 -3.94 -8.09 33.11
N TYR A 343 -3.80 -7.00 32.34
CA TYR A 343 -3.90 -7.07 30.88
C TYR A 343 -2.73 -7.81 30.22
N VAL A 344 -1.51 -7.69 30.76
CA VAL A 344 -0.36 -8.47 30.27
C VAL A 344 -0.56 -9.96 30.53
N THR A 345 -1.02 -10.32 31.73
CA THR A 345 -1.35 -11.72 32.06
C THR A 345 -2.47 -12.25 31.18
N LEU A 346 -3.56 -11.50 31.03
CA LEU A 346 -4.73 -11.93 30.24
C LEU A 346 -4.37 -12.13 28.76
N LYS A 347 -3.56 -11.21 28.18
CA LYS A 347 -3.04 -11.34 26.82
C LYS A 347 -2.26 -12.66 26.65
N GLU A 348 -1.33 -12.96 27.56
CA GLU A 348 -0.53 -14.19 27.48
C GLU A 348 -1.37 -15.45 27.70
N VAL A 349 -2.34 -15.44 28.62
CA VAL A 349 -3.26 -16.57 28.84
C VAL A 349 -4.05 -16.87 27.58
N ILE A 350 -4.65 -15.84 26.95
CA ILE A 350 -5.41 -16.01 25.71
C ILE A 350 -4.49 -16.56 24.61
N LEU A 351 -3.29 -15.99 24.45
CA LEU A 351 -2.34 -16.42 23.43
C LEU A 351 -1.94 -17.88 23.60
N GLN A 352 -1.51 -18.28 24.81
CA GLN A 352 -1.11 -19.67 25.10
C GLN A 352 -2.27 -20.66 24.96
N ALA A 353 -3.47 -20.29 25.39
CA ALA A 353 -4.65 -21.14 25.25
C ALA A 353 -5.01 -21.38 23.78
N ILE A 354 -4.88 -20.37 22.90
CA ILE A 354 -5.08 -20.55 21.45
C ILE A 354 -4.01 -21.48 20.88
N LEU A 355 -2.74 -21.28 21.24
CA LEU A 355 -1.64 -22.13 20.78
C LEU A 355 -1.87 -23.60 21.12
N LEU A 356 -2.26 -23.91 22.36
CA LEU A 356 -2.55 -25.27 22.80
C LEU A 356 -3.82 -25.85 22.17
N THR A 357 -4.83 -25.02 21.91
CA THR A 357 -6.07 -25.45 21.25
C THR A 357 -5.80 -25.95 19.83
N PHE A 358 -4.89 -25.30 19.12
CA PHE A 358 -4.55 -25.61 17.72
C PHE A 358 -3.24 -26.37 17.55
N ASN A 359 -2.51 -26.70 18.63
CA ASN A 359 -1.16 -27.28 18.61
C ASN A 359 -0.18 -26.46 17.75
N MET A 360 -0.24 -25.15 17.91
CA MET A 360 0.54 -24.16 17.16
C MET A 360 1.83 -23.79 17.89
N SER A 361 2.80 -23.27 17.13
CA SER A 361 4.06 -22.75 17.66
C SER A 361 3.89 -21.33 18.22
N GLU A 362 4.64 -20.98 19.28
CA GLU A 362 4.65 -19.61 19.86
C GLU A 362 4.96 -18.51 18.84
N ARG A 363 5.55 -18.85 17.69
CA ARG A 363 5.87 -17.88 16.65
C ARG A 363 4.69 -17.50 15.77
N GLU A 364 3.66 -18.34 15.69
CA GLU A 364 2.55 -18.25 14.74
C GLU A 364 1.48 -17.23 15.16
N LEU A 365 1.48 -16.82 16.43
CA LEU A 365 0.61 -15.78 16.98
C LEU A 365 1.41 -14.65 17.59
N GLY A 366 0.88 -13.44 17.49
CA GLY A 366 1.37 -12.24 18.16
C GLY A 366 0.27 -11.60 19.00
N GLY A 367 0.67 -10.86 20.04
CA GLY A 367 -0.25 -10.16 20.94
C GLY A 367 0.17 -8.71 21.18
N ILE A 368 -0.78 -7.79 21.12
CA ILE A 368 -0.60 -6.35 21.36
C ILE A 368 -1.67 -5.90 22.37
N ILE A 369 -1.31 -4.97 23.26
CA ILE A 369 -2.25 -4.32 24.17
C ILE A 369 -2.37 -2.87 23.73
N LEU A 370 -3.60 -2.43 23.45
CA LEU A 370 -3.91 -1.04 23.12
C LEU A 370 -4.63 -0.41 24.31
N PRO A 371 -4.02 0.58 25.00
CA PRO A 371 -4.70 1.31 26.05
C PRO A 371 -5.86 2.14 25.49
N ILE A 372 -6.98 2.18 26.20
CA ILE A 372 -8.10 3.06 25.88
C ILE A 372 -7.84 4.40 26.58
N PRO A 373 -7.69 5.52 25.85
CA PRO A 373 -7.54 6.84 26.42
C PRO A 373 -8.67 7.18 27.39
N ASP A 374 -8.33 7.91 28.46
CA ASP A 374 -9.26 8.34 29.52
C ASP A 374 -10.05 7.20 30.18
N SER A 375 -9.61 5.96 29.98
CA SER A 375 -10.13 4.75 30.59
C SER A 375 -9.00 3.99 31.27
N LYS A 376 -9.35 3.22 32.30
CA LYS A 376 -8.44 2.26 32.93
C LYS A 376 -8.44 0.90 32.22
N GLU A 377 -9.13 0.81 31.09
CA GLU A 377 -9.26 -0.40 30.30
C GLU A 377 -8.29 -0.43 29.12
N SER A 378 -8.01 -1.64 28.63
CA SER A 378 -7.20 -1.87 27.43
C SER A 378 -7.86 -2.92 26.54
N VAL A 379 -7.62 -2.80 25.24
CA VAL A 379 -8.02 -3.77 24.23
C VAL A 379 -6.85 -4.71 23.97
N ILE A 380 -7.09 -6.01 24.03
CA ILE A 380 -6.11 -7.03 23.66
C ILE A 380 -6.33 -7.37 22.20
N ILE A 381 -5.26 -7.33 21.41
CA ILE A 381 -5.26 -7.71 20.00
C ILE A 381 -4.37 -8.94 19.85
N ILE A 382 -4.94 -10.03 19.33
CA ILE A 382 -4.21 -11.22 18.92
C ILE A 382 -4.24 -11.29 17.40
N TYR A 383 -3.09 -11.56 16.78
CA TYR A 383 -2.99 -11.64 15.33
C TYR A 383 -2.16 -12.85 14.90
N GLU A 384 -2.49 -13.40 13.74
CA GLU A 384 -1.71 -14.46 13.11
C GLU A 384 -0.49 -13.85 12.42
N THR A 385 0.69 -14.43 12.62
CA THR A 385 1.94 -13.79 12.18
C THR A 385 2.25 -14.05 10.73
N GLU A 386 1.67 -15.10 10.15
CA GLU A 386 1.72 -15.39 8.72
C GLU A 386 0.82 -14.41 7.95
N GLU A 387 1.30 -13.94 6.80
CA GLU A 387 0.52 -13.07 5.93
C GLU A 387 -0.68 -13.84 5.33
N GLY A 388 -1.85 -13.21 5.31
CA GLY A 388 -3.12 -13.82 4.87
C GLY A 388 -3.82 -14.70 5.92
N GLY A 389 -3.12 -15.04 7.01
CA GLY A 389 -3.65 -15.85 8.10
C GLY A 389 -3.67 -17.36 7.81
N ILE A 390 -3.52 -18.13 8.88
CA ILE A 390 -3.66 -19.59 8.97
C ILE A 390 -5.15 -19.95 9.20
N GLY A 391 -5.97 -18.98 9.63
CA GLY A 391 -7.40 -19.15 9.86
C GLY A 391 -7.75 -19.81 11.20
N ALA A 392 -6.79 -19.89 12.12
CA ALA A 392 -6.98 -20.39 13.49
C ALA A 392 -7.94 -19.47 14.27
N LEU A 393 -7.76 -18.15 14.20
CA LEU A 393 -8.60 -17.16 14.88
C LEU A 393 -10.05 -17.20 14.37
N LYS A 394 -10.24 -17.32 13.05
CA LYS A 394 -11.57 -17.47 12.45
C LYS A 394 -12.26 -18.76 12.91
N SER A 395 -11.49 -19.84 12.91
CA SER A 395 -11.92 -21.18 13.27
C SER A 395 -12.32 -21.30 14.75
N LEU A 396 -11.65 -20.55 15.62
CA LEU A 396 -11.89 -20.53 17.06
C LEU A 396 -13.32 -20.12 17.41
N PHE A 397 -13.84 -19.07 16.78
CA PHE A 397 -15.16 -18.52 17.08
C PHE A 397 -16.27 -19.04 16.18
N SER A 398 -15.93 -19.62 15.02
CA SER A 398 -16.91 -20.24 14.12
C SER A 398 -17.34 -21.65 14.57
N ASN A 399 -16.59 -22.30 15.47
CA ASN A 399 -16.84 -23.67 15.90
C ASN A 399 -16.93 -23.76 17.43
N THR A 400 -18.14 -24.04 17.92
CA THR A 400 -18.43 -24.17 19.36
C THR A 400 -17.53 -25.19 20.07
N ILE A 401 -17.15 -26.29 19.41
CA ILE A 401 -16.28 -27.32 20.00
C ILE A 401 -14.87 -26.76 20.22
N ARG A 402 -14.35 -25.99 19.26
CA ARG A 402 -13.02 -25.36 19.39
C ARG A 402 -13.03 -24.27 20.46
N TYR A 403 -14.11 -23.51 20.54
CA TYR A 403 -14.28 -22.51 21.59
C TYR A 403 -14.31 -23.14 22.99
N GLN A 404 -15.05 -24.24 23.17
CA GLN A 404 -15.08 -24.98 24.43
C GLN A 404 -13.69 -25.50 24.82
N ARG A 405 -12.97 -26.12 23.86
CA ARG A 405 -11.58 -26.54 24.08
C ARG A 405 -10.67 -25.38 24.47
N PHE A 406 -10.84 -24.21 23.87
CA PHE A 406 -10.07 -23.03 24.23
C PHE A 406 -10.32 -22.58 25.68
N LEU A 407 -11.56 -22.62 26.16
CA LEU A 407 -11.88 -22.33 27.56
C LEU A 407 -11.25 -23.35 28.53
N GLU A 408 -11.24 -24.63 28.16
CA GLU A 408 -10.54 -25.68 28.90
C GLU A 408 -9.03 -25.38 28.97
N MET A 409 -8.40 -25.07 27.82
CA MET A 409 -6.98 -24.74 27.76
C MET A 409 -6.63 -23.47 28.55
N MET A 410 -7.50 -22.44 28.57
CA MET A 410 -7.27 -21.25 29.41
C MET A 410 -7.13 -21.62 30.90
N SER A 411 -7.93 -22.59 31.36
CA SER A 411 -7.94 -23.07 32.75
C SER A 411 -6.71 -23.92 33.06
N GLU A 412 -6.35 -24.81 32.15
CA GLU A 412 -5.16 -25.67 32.25
C GLU A 412 -3.87 -24.83 32.28
N VAL A 413 -3.77 -23.82 31.39
CA VAL A 413 -2.65 -22.88 31.33
C VAL A 413 -2.41 -22.23 32.68
N ILE A 414 -3.45 -21.86 33.44
CA ILE A 414 -3.27 -21.24 34.76
C ILE A 414 -3.29 -22.23 35.93
N HIS A 415 -3.08 -23.52 35.67
CA HIS A 415 -3.07 -24.62 36.65
C HIS A 415 -4.38 -24.82 37.43
N ILE A 416 -5.52 -24.56 36.82
CA ILE A 416 -6.82 -24.89 37.41
C ILE A 416 -7.26 -26.27 36.91
N LYS A 417 -7.44 -27.19 37.85
CA LYS A 417 -7.94 -28.55 37.61
C LYS A 417 -9.46 -28.60 37.59
N ASN A 418 -10.10 -27.89 38.52
CA ASN A 418 -11.56 -27.75 38.54
C ASN A 418 -11.93 -26.28 38.66
N ILE A 419 -12.58 -25.77 37.62
CA ILE A 419 -12.92 -24.36 37.48
C ILE A 419 -14.11 -23.94 38.38
N ASP A 420 -14.99 -24.86 38.79
CA ASP A 420 -16.15 -24.53 39.63
C ASP A 420 -15.71 -24.26 41.07
N SER A 421 -14.81 -25.09 41.58
CA SER A 421 -14.20 -24.94 42.91
C SER A 421 -12.92 -24.10 42.92
N LEU A 422 -12.43 -23.70 41.74
CA LEU A 422 -11.10 -23.11 41.53
C LEU A 422 -9.98 -23.97 42.15
N GLU A 423 -10.15 -25.30 42.16
CA GLU A 423 -9.14 -26.25 42.63
C GLU A 423 -7.94 -26.25 41.70
N GLU A 424 -6.75 -26.06 42.28
CA GLU A 424 -5.49 -26.05 41.54
C GLU A 424 -4.83 -27.43 41.53
N TYR A 425 -3.92 -27.64 40.58
CA TYR A 425 -3.02 -28.79 40.65
C TYR A 425 -2.02 -28.65 41.82
N GLU A 426 -1.55 -29.79 42.34
CA GLU A 426 -0.61 -29.83 43.47
C GLU A 426 0.72 -29.12 43.16
N ASP A 427 1.15 -29.14 41.90
CA ASP A 427 2.38 -28.52 41.40
C ASP A 427 2.18 -27.08 40.88
N SER A 428 1.03 -26.46 41.19
CA SER A 428 0.69 -25.13 40.72
C SER A 428 1.66 -24.05 41.22
N CYS A 429 2.21 -23.26 40.30
CA CYS A 429 3.12 -22.17 40.65
C CYS A 429 2.38 -21.01 41.34
N LYS A 430 3.06 -20.21 42.17
CA LYS A 430 2.39 -19.09 42.89
C LYS A 430 1.96 -17.95 41.96
N ARG A 431 2.82 -17.57 41.01
CA ARG A 431 2.65 -16.37 40.17
C ARG A 431 2.67 -16.69 38.67
N ALA A 432 3.79 -17.20 38.17
CA ALA A 432 3.96 -17.70 36.81
C ALA A 432 5.18 -18.66 36.75
N CYS A 433 5.19 -19.59 35.81
CA CYS A 433 6.27 -20.54 35.51
C CYS A 433 6.29 -20.87 34.00
N TYR A 434 7.31 -21.61 33.54
CA TYR A 434 7.45 -22.03 32.14
C TYR A 434 6.41 -23.04 31.67
N ASN A 435 5.71 -23.70 32.59
CA ASN A 435 4.61 -24.61 32.27
C ASN A 435 3.25 -23.88 32.17
N CYS A 436 3.20 -22.56 32.42
CA CYS A 436 1.98 -21.76 32.29
C CYS A 436 2.14 -20.55 31.36
N LEU A 437 2.82 -19.50 31.81
CA LEU A 437 2.83 -18.18 31.16
C LEU A 437 4.23 -17.70 30.78
N LEU A 438 5.30 -18.24 31.37
CA LEU A 438 6.66 -17.82 31.01
C LEU A 438 7.07 -18.50 29.71
N GLY A 439 7.37 -17.71 28.70
CA GLY A 439 7.91 -18.16 27.43
C GLY A 439 9.27 -17.53 27.13
N TYR A 440 9.90 -17.98 26.05
CA TYR A 440 11.16 -17.39 25.58
C TYR A 440 10.94 -15.98 24.98
N TRP A 441 9.83 -15.78 24.26
CA TRP A 441 9.55 -14.54 23.54
C TRP A 441 8.96 -13.42 24.40
N ASN A 442 8.41 -13.75 25.58
CA ASN A 442 7.80 -12.79 26.49
C ASN A 442 8.68 -12.47 27.73
N GLN A 443 9.99 -12.73 27.67
CA GLN A 443 10.92 -12.48 28.79
C GLN A 443 10.84 -11.08 29.41
N ARG A 444 10.57 -10.05 28.59
CA ARG A 444 10.42 -8.67 29.05
C ARG A 444 9.16 -8.47 29.91
N ASP A 445 8.16 -9.31 29.69
CA ASP A 445 6.86 -9.26 30.35
C ASP A 445 6.83 -10.11 31.63
N HIS A 446 7.84 -10.97 31.88
CA HIS A 446 7.88 -11.90 33.02
C HIS A 446 7.57 -11.24 34.37
N ARG A 447 8.04 -10.00 34.57
CA ARG A 447 7.79 -9.25 35.81
C ARG A 447 6.30 -8.92 36.03
N TYR A 448 5.50 -8.83 34.97
CA TYR A 448 4.09 -8.45 35.02
C TYR A 448 3.14 -9.66 35.09
N LEU A 449 3.61 -10.87 34.81
CA LEU A 449 2.76 -12.05 34.72
C LEU A 449 2.32 -12.54 36.10
N ASN A 450 1.02 -12.67 36.31
CA ASN A 450 0.42 -13.14 37.55
C ASN A 450 -0.90 -13.88 37.30
N ARG A 451 -0.86 -15.22 37.25
CA ARG A 451 -2.02 -16.07 36.93
C ARG A 451 -3.22 -15.88 37.87
N GLN A 452 -2.99 -15.39 39.09
CA GLN A 452 -4.05 -15.22 40.10
C GLN A 452 -5.08 -14.15 39.69
N LEU A 453 -4.65 -13.13 38.94
CA LEU A 453 -5.49 -11.97 38.61
C LEU A 453 -6.61 -12.29 37.61
N VAL A 454 -6.48 -13.39 36.85
CA VAL A 454 -7.43 -13.74 35.77
C VAL A 454 -8.36 -14.90 36.13
N LYS A 455 -8.19 -15.51 37.30
CA LYS A 455 -8.96 -16.71 37.72
C LYS A 455 -10.47 -16.50 37.70
N THR A 456 -10.92 -15.41 38.30
CA THR A 456 -12.35 -15.08 38.38
C THR A 456 -12.95 -14.90 37.00
N LEU A 457 -12.26 -14.20 36.10
CA LEU A 457 -12.69 -14.03 34.72
C LEU A 457 -12.79 -15.38 33.99
N ILE A 458 -11.81 -16.26 34.16
CA ILE A 458 -11.81 -17.60 33.53
C ILE A 458 -12.98 -18.46 34.03
N GLN A 459 -13.31 -18.36 35.33
CA GLN A 459 -14.49 -19.02 35.90
C GLN A 459 -15.79 -18.50 35.27
N GLU A 460 -15.93 -17.19 35.10
CA GLU A 460 -17.09 -16.58 34.42
C GLU A 460 -17.17 -17.00 32.95
N LEU A 461 -16.03 -17.10 32.26
CA LEU A 461 -15.95 -17.51 30.87
C LEU A 461 -16.35 -18.97 30.64
N LYS A 462 -16.26 -19.86 31.65
CA LYS A 462 -16.64 -21.28 31.52
C LYS A 462 -18.03 -21.47 30.91
N ASN A 463 -18.99 -20.68 31.40
CA ASN A 463 -20.41 -20.79 31.04
C ASN A 463 -20.79 -19.75 29.98
N SER A 464 -19.81 -19.23 29.25
CA SER A 464 -20.05 -18.22 28.23
C SER A 464 -20.42 -18.84 26.88
N LYS A 465 -21.14 -18.06 26.08
CA LYS A 465 -21.51 -18.37 24.71
C LYS A 465 -21.11 -17.21 23.80
N ILE A 466 -20.83 -17.56 22.55
CA ILE A 466 -20.57 -16.57 21.50
C ILE A 466 -21.92 -16.16 20.91
N GLU A 467 -22.26 -14.89 21.08
CA GLU A 467 -23.39 -14.26 20.42
C GLU A 467 -22.87 -13.40 19.28
N PHE A 468 -23.03 -13.89 18.06
CA PHE A 468 -22.76 -13.07 16.88
C PHE A 468 -23.75 -11.91 16.86
N ILE A 469 -23.22 -10.70 17.01
CA ILE A 469 -23.96 -9.50 16.66
C ILE A 469 -23.93 -9.52 15.14
N SER A 470 -25.06 -9.86 14.52
CA SER A 470 -25.20 -10.00 13.08
C SER A 470 -24.38 -8.94 12.33
N VAL A 471 -23.31 -9.38 11.67
CA VAL A 471 -22.67 -8.62 10.60
C VAL A 471 -22.38 -9.61 9.48
N ASP A 472 -23.44 -10.17 8.90
CA ASP A 472 -23.36 -10.43 7.48
C ASP A 472 -23.37 -9.04 6.81
N PRO A 473 -22.31 -8.63 6.08
CA PRO A 473 -22.25 -7.31 5.46
C PRO A 473 -23.43 -7.03 4.53
N ILE A 474 -24.11 -8.09 4.08
CA ILE A 474 -25.32 -8.04 3.26
C ILE A 474 -26.55 -7.79 4.14
N GLU A 475 -26.75 -8.54 5.22
CA GLU A 475 -27.92 -8.37 6.10
C GLU A 475 -27.91 -7.03 6.84
N VAL A 476 -26.76 -6.58 7.36
CA VAL A 476 -26.65 -5.24 7.98
C VAL A 476 -26.88 -4.15 6.94
N ARG A 477 -26.41 -4.34 5.72
CA ARG A 477 -26.66 -3.38 4.62
C ARG A 477 -28.12 -3.38 4.20
N LEU A 478 -28.80 -4.53 4.26
CA LEU A 478 -30.24 -4.67 4.02
C LEU A 478 -31.09 -4.10 5.16
N GLU A 479 -30.73 -4.31 6.43
CA GLU A 479 -31.38 -3.69 7.58
C GLU A 479 -31.16 -2.19 7.62
N ARG A 480 -29.94 -1.73 7.32
CA ARG A 480 -29.62 -0.31 7.18
C ARG A 480 -30.39 0.31 6.01
N LEU A 481 -30.51 -0.39 4.89
CA LEU A 481 -31.38 0.01 3.78
C LEU A 481 -32.86 0.06 4.21
N LYS A 482 -33.37 -0.95 4.94
CA LYS A 482 -34.73 -0.94 5.49
C LYS A 482 -34.96 0.25 6.44
N ASN A 483 -34.00 0.56 7.29
CA ASN A 483 -34.06 1.70 8.21
C ASN A 483 -33.99 3.05 7.47
N LEU A 484 -33.15 3.16 6.44
CA LEU A 484 -33.07 4.35 5.59
C LEU A 484 -34.34 4.54 4.74
N LEU A 485 -34.91 3.46 4.22
CA LEU A 485 -36.18 3.48 3.49
C LEU A 485 -37.39 3.75 4.41
N GLY A 486 -37.35 3.25 5.66
CA GLY A 486 -38.38 3.46 6.68
C GLY A 486 -38.37 4.88 7.27
N LYS A 487 -37.23 5.57 7.24
CA LYS A 487 -37.12 7.01 7.53
C LYS A 487 -37.58 7.92 6.38
N GLY A 488 -38.05 7.31 5.28
CA GLY A 488 -38.92 7.93 4.29
C GLY A 488 -38.23 8.85 3.29
N PRO A 489 -37.37 8.38 2.37
CA PRO A 489 -36.94 9.20 1.23
C PRO A 489 -38.18 9.70 0.47
N ASP A 490 -38.26 11.02 0.25
CA ASP A 490 -39.48 11.71 -0.20
C ASP A 490 -39.74 11.48 -1.70
N SER A 491 -38.67 11.22 -2.47
CA SER A 491 -38.77 10.96 -3.91
C SER A 491 -38.51 9.50 -4.31
N ASN A 492 -39.18 9.05 -5.37
CA ASN A 492 -38.87 7.77 -6.02
C ASN A 492 -37.42 7.71 -6.55
N LEU A 493 -36.78 8.86 -6.76
CA LEU A 493 -35.40 8.96 -7.22
C LEU A 493 -34.41 8.54 -6.12
N GLU A 494 -34.57 9.09 -4.91
CA GLU A 494 -33.76 8.73 -3.73
C GLU A 494 -33.81 7.22 -3.43
N LYS A 495 -34.99 6.62 -3.48
CA LYS A 495 -35.15 5.17 -3.28
C LYS A 495 -34.39 4.35 -4.33
N ARG A 496 -34.37 4.82 -5.59
CA ARG A 496 -33.62 4.17 -6.68
C ARG A 496 -32.12 4.32 -6.49
N VAL A 497 -31.64 5.50 -6.10
CA VAL A 497 -30.22 5.76 -5.81
C VAL A 497 -29.71 4.82 -4.72
N LEU A 498 -30.40 4.69 -3.58
CA LEU A 498 -30.02 3.78 -2.49
C LEU A 498 -29.93 2.31 -2.95
N ASN A 499 -30.89 1.85 -3.76
CA ASN A 499 -30.89 0.48 -4.27
C ASN A 499 -29.71 0.23 -5.22
N ILE A 500 -29.35 1.20 -6.07
CA ILE A 500 -28.21 1.08 -6.99
C ILE A 500 -26.88 1.16 -6.23
N MET A 501 -26.76 2.01 -5.20
CA MET A 501 -25.59 2.04 -4.31
C MET A 501 -25.33 0.67 -3.66
N LEU A 502 -26.40 -0.05 -3.28
CA LEU A 502 -26.28 -1.40 -2.74
C LEU A 502 -25.76 -2.40 -3.80
N ARG A 503 -26.29 -2.36 -5.03
CA ARG A 503 -25.84 -3.22 -6.15
C ARG A 503 -24.37 -2.97 -6.51
N MET A 504 -23.96 -1.70 -6.53
CA MET A 504 -22.59 -1.28 -6.87
C MET A 504 -21.59 -1.40 -5.72
N LYS A 505 -22.02 -1.86 -4.53
CA LYS A 505 -21.22 -1.96 -3.30
C LYS A 505 -20.65 -0.62 -2.79
N ILE A 506 -21.22 0.51 -3.18
CA ILE A 506 -20.82 1.87 -2.74
C ILE A 506 -21.31 2.13 -1.30
N PRO A 507 -20.47 2.69 -0.38
CA PRO A 507 -20.83 2.91 1.02
C PRO A 507 -22.18 3.62 1.22
N LEU A 508 -23.09 3.00 1.98
CA LEU A 508 -24.40 3.58 2.29
C LEU A 508 -24.27 4.75 3.29
N PRO A 509 -25.18 5.74 3.24
CA PRO A 509 -25.20 6.85 4.20
C PRO A 509 -25.54 6.38 5.64
N ASP A 510 -25.18 7.20 6.63
CA ASP A 510 -25.47 6.96 8.05
C ASP A 510 -26.90 7.36 8.41
N GLU A 511 -27.38 8.46 7.86
CA GLU A 511 -28.74 8.96 8.07
C GLU A 511 -29.35 9.47 6.75
N ALA A 512 -30.68 9.43 6.66
CA ALA A 512 -31.47 10.00 5.57
C ALA A 512 -32.40 11.08 6.13
N GLN A 513 -32.72 12.08 5.31
CA GLN A 513 -33.60 13.21 5.65
C GLN A 513 -33.19 13.96 6.92
N VAL A 514 -31.93 14.36 7.02
CA VAL A 514 -31.42 15.07 8.21
C VAL A 514 -31.81 16.55 8.14
N PRO A 515 -32.67 17.06 9.05
CA PRO A 515 -33.04 18.47 9.05
C PRO A 515 -31.89 19.32 9.61
N TYR A 516 -31.50 20.33 8.85
CA TYR A 516 -30.60 21.38 9.29
C TYR A 516 -31.38 22.50 9.96
N LYS A 517 -31.08 22.76 11.24
CA LYS A 517 -31.76 23.76 12.08
C LYS A 517 -30.90 25.02 12.32
N ASP A 518 -31.55 26.18 12.40
CA ASP A 518 -30.90 27.43 12.80
C ASP A 518 -30.70 27.54 14.33
N LYS A 519 -29.96 28.56 14.80
CA LYS A 519 -29.78 28.92 16.23
C LYS A 519 -31.11 29.19 16.97
N LYS A 520 -32.22 29.35 16.25
CA LYS A 520 -33.59 29.50 16.79
C LYS A 520 -34.46 28.25 16.58
N ASP A 521 -33.84 27.09 16.34
CA ASP A 521 -34.48 25.77 16.22
C ASP A 521 -35.51 25.64 15.07
N LYS A 522 -35.42 26.53 14.06
CA LYS A 522 -36.21 26.46 12.82
C LYS A 522 -35.48 25.66 11.74
N ASN A 523 -36.18 24.75 11.05
CA ASN A 523 -35.64 23.98 9.92
C ASN A 523 -35.35 24.91 8.72
N ILE A 524 -34.09 24.95 8.27
CA ILE A 524 -33.63 25.74 7.12
C ILE A 524 -33.62 24.90 5.83
N SER A 525 -33.16 23.65 5.92
CA SER A 525 -33.03 22.71 4.79
C SER A 525 -32.99 21.28 5.31
N VAL A 526 -33.33 20.29 4.49
CA VAL A 526 -33.24 18.87 4.83
C VAL A 526 -32.25 18.24 3.84
N ALA A 527 -31.23 17.57 4.35
CA ALA A 527 -30.28 16.83 3.52
C ALA A 527 -30.83 15.43 3.24
N ASP A 528 -30.79 14.99 1.99
CA ASP A 528 -31.33 13.69 1.60
C ASP A 528 -30.54 12.55 2.24
N TYR A 529 -29.20 12.66 2.23
CA TYR A 529 -28.32 11.73 2.93
C TYR A 529 -27.22 12.43 3.72
N TYR A 530 -26.76 11.78 4.79
CA TYR A 530 -25.69 12.28 5.65
C TYR A 530 -24.68 11.20 6.02
N TYR A 531 -23.39 11.54 5.89
CA TYR A 531 -22.24 10.72 6.25
C TYR A 531 -21.52 11.32 7.46
N LYS A 532 -21.64 10.67 8.62
CA LYS A 532 -21.08 11.15 9.91
C LYS A 532 -19.56 11.20 9.90
N ASN A 533 -18.92 10.14 9.41
CA ASN A 533 -17.45 10.02 9.44
C ASN A 533 -16.72 11.10 8.63
N LYS A 534 -17.40 11.71 7.65
CA LYS A 534 -16.85 12.78 6.80
C LYS A 534 -17.54 14.13 7.00
N ASN A 535 -18.48 14.22 7.94
CA ASN A 535 -19.32 15.39 8.17
C ASN A 535 -19.96 15.93 6.88
N MET A 536 -20.50 15.04 6.03
CA MET A 536 -20.91 15.38 4.65
C MET A 536 -22.40 15.15 4.41
N CYS A 537 -23.07 16.17 3.87
CA CYS A 537 -24.45 16.14 3.41
C CYS A 537 -24.50 15.91 1.90
N VAL A 538 -25.30 14.96 1.43
CA VAL A 538 -25.53 14.69 0.01
C VAL A 538 -26.97 15.07 -0.33
N PHE A 539 -27.13 15.85 -1.40
CA PHE A 539 -28.42 16.26 -1.95
C PHE A 539 -28.64 15.57 -3.32
N VAL A 540 -29.80 14.96 -3.51
CA VAL A 540 -30.22 14.25 -4.73
C VAL A 540 -31.23 15.12 -5.46
N ASP A 541 -30.75 16.00 -6.33
CA ASP A 541 -31.59 16.99 -6.99
C ASP A 541 -32.25 16.40 -8.25
N GLY A 542 -33.57 16.18 -8.16
CA GLY A 542 -34.41 15.72 -9.27
C GLY A 542 -35.00 16.84 -10.16
N PRO A 543 -35.77 16.48 -11.21
CA PRO A 543 -36.39 17.43 -12.16
C PRO A 543 -37.21 18.59 -11.55
N PRO A 544 -37.91 18.44 -10.39
CA PRO A 544 -38.61 19.55 -9.74
C PRO A 544 -37.71 20.72 -9.32
N HIS A 545 -36.39 20.48 -9.16
CA HIS A 545 -35.40 21.50 -8.79
C HIS A 545 -34.83 22.26 -10.01
N ALA A 546 -35.34 22.01 -11.22
CA ALA A 546 -34.85 22.65 -12.45
C ALA A 546 -35.27 24.14 -12.61
N ASN A 547 -36.24 24.63 -11.83
CA ASN A 547 -36.68 26.03 -11.91
C ASN A 547 -35.66 26.98 -11.26
N LEU A 548 -35.36 28.10 -11.94
CA LEU A 548 -34.33 29.07 -11.52
C LEU A 548 -34.56 29.62 -10.09
N ASP A 549 -35.80 29.95 -9.74
CA ASP A 549 -36.16 30.47 -8.41
C ASP A 549 -35.92 29.46 -7.27
N VAL A 550 -36.02 28.16 -7.56
CA VAL A 550 -35.78 27.08 -6.59
C VAL A 550 -34.28 26.86 -6.43
N LYS A 551 -33.53 26.91 -7.54
CA LYS A 551 -32.08 26.74 -7.58
C LYS A 551 -31.34 27.84 -6.80
N GLU A 552 -31.78 29.10 -6.88
CA GLU A 552 -31.19 30.19 -6.11
C GLU A 552 -31.44 30.04 -4.61
N LYS A 553 -32.67 29.71 -4.21
CA LYS A 553 -33.03 29.47 -2.80
C LYS A 553 -32.28 28.28 -2.19
N ASP A 554 -32.07 27.21 -2.94
CA ASP A 554 -31.34 26.03 -2.45
C ASP A 554 -29.83 26.27 -2.36
N LYS A 555 -29.24 27.03 -3.29
CA LYS A 555 -27.86 27.51 -3.18
C LYS A 555 -27.64 28.35 -1.92
N GLU A 556 -28.53 29.29 -1.60
CA GLU A 556 -28.42 30.11 -0.39
C GLU A 556 -28.46 29.28 0.90
N LYS A 557 -29.33 28.27 0.96
CA LYS A 557 -29.40 27.33 2.10
C LYS A 557 -28.11 26.52 2.23
N ARG A 558 -27.56 26.02 1.12
CA ARG A 558 -26.33 25.23 1.08
C ARG A 558 -25.10 26.04 1.51
N ILE A 559 -25.00 27.30 1.11
CA ILE A 559 -23.93 28.21 1.56
C ILE A 559 -23.96 28.37 3.10
N LYS A 560 -25.16 28.45 3.70
CA LYS A 560 -25.30 28.53 5.17
C LYS A 560 -24.86 27.24 5.88
N ILE A 561 -25.01 26.07 5.24
CA ILE A 561 -24.56 24.78 5.78
C ILE A 561 -23.03 24.65 5.68
N ARG A 562 -22.43 25.02 4.54
CA ARG A 562 -20.96 25.02 4.37
C ARG A 562 -20.24 25.92 5.38
N LYS A 563 -20.80 27.09 5.66
CA LYS A 563 -20.25 28.03 6.66
C LYS A 563 -20.17 27.47 8.08
N LYS A 564 -20.88 26.39 8.39
CA LYS A 564 -20.80 25.67 9.69
C LYS A 564 -19.87 24.45 9.67
N GLY A 565 -19.15 24.20 8.58
CA GLY A 565 -18.12 23.15 8.50
C GLY A 565 -18.61 21.78 7.98
N TYR A 566 -19.80 21.71 7.38
CA TYR A 566 -20.29 20.50 6.71
C TYR A 566 -19.84 20.46 5.24
N GLY A 567 -19.35 19.30 4.79
CA GLY A 567 -19.14 19.02 3.37
C GLY A 567 -20.50 18.89 2.67
N ILE A 568 -20.63 19.40 1.44
CA ILE A 568 -21.88 19.28 0.67
C ILE A 568 -21.56 18.64 -0.67
N TYR A 569 -22.26 17.58 -1.05
CA TYR A 569 -22.18 17.00 -2.39
C TYR A 569 -23.55 17.06 -3.07
N GLU A 570 -23.60 17.53 -4.30
CA GLU A 570 -24.83 17.67 -5.10
C GLU A 570 -24.81 16.63 -6.21
N MET A 571 -25.78 15.71 -6.19
CA MET A 571 -26.04 14.79 -7.29
C MET A 571 -27.12 15.38 -8.18
N ASP A 572 -26.71 16.06 -9.24
CA ASP A 572 -27.60 16.65 -10.24
C ASP A 572 -28.03 15.60 -11.29
N PHE A 573 -29.35 15.37 -11.37
CA PHE A 573 -30.00 14.50 -12.36
C PHE A 573 -30.87 15.24 -13.39
N TYR A 574 -30.89 16.57 -13.40
CA TYR A 574 -31.73 17.38 -14.30
C TYR A 574 -30.97 18.01 -15.47
N SER A 575 -29.63 18.08 -15.42
CA SER A 575 -28.80 18.72 -16.47
C SER A 575 -28.85 18.01 -17.85
N ASN A 576 -29.32 16.76 -17.92
CA ASN A 576 -29.32 15.93 -19.14
C ASN A 576 -30.67 15.28 -19.48
N VAL A 577 -31.79 15.73 -18.89
CA VAL A 577 -33.10 15.07 -19.05
C VAL A 577 -34.16 16.09 -19.48
N GLU A 578 -34.79 15.88 -20.65
CA GLU A 578 -35.94 16.67 -21.10
C GLU A 578 -37.12 16.51 -20.12
N LYS A 579 -37.86 17.60 -19.86
CA LYS A 579 -39.02 17.61 -18.97
C LYS A 579 -39.97 16.45 -19.35
N ASN A 580 -40.16 15.51 -18.41
CA ASN A 580 -40.99 14.27 -18.50
C ASN A 580 -40.32 12.97 -18.96
N GLN A 581 -38.99 12.89 -19.10
CA GLN A 581 -38.33 11.58 -19.28
C GLN A 581 -37.95 10.92 -17.94
N HIS A 582 -38.14 9.60 -17.87
CA HIS A 582 -37.63 8.78 -16.75
C HIS A 582 -36.10 8.81 -16.73
N ILE A 583 -35.50 9.20 -15.60
CA ILE A 583 -34.05 9.08 -15.37
C ILE A 583 -33.67 7.59 -15.51
N LYS A 584 -32.78 7.27 -16.45
CA LYS A 584 -32.27 5.91 -16.69
C LYS A 584 -31.32 5.48 -15.57
N ASP A 585 -31.32 4.20 -15.22
CA ASP A 585 -30.43 3.64 -14.20
C ASP A 585 -28.94 3.85 -14.55
N GLU A 586 -28.59 3.83 -15.84
CA GLU A 586 -27.22 4.10 -16.35
C GLU A 586 -26.68 5.48 -15.92
N LEU A 587 -27.54 6.51 -15.89
CA LEU A 587 -27.15 7.86 -15.46
C LEU A 587 -26.93 7.91 -13.94
N ILE A 588 -27.71 7.13 -13.18
CA ILE A 588 -27.54 6.98 -11.73
C ILE A 588 -26.23 6.27 -11.42
N GLU A 589 -25.91 5.19 -12.15
CA GLU A 589 -24.63 4.48 -12.00
C GLU A 589 -23.43 5.38 -12.32
N LEU A 590 -23.52 6.22 -13.36
CA LEU A 590 -22.47 7.17 -13.71
C LEU A 590 -22.22 8.19 -12.57
N ARG A 591 -23.28 8.85 -12.08
CA ARG A 591 -23.18 9.82 -10.98
C ARG A 591 -22.70 9.18 -9.67
N LEU A 592 -23.06 7.93 -9.44
CA LEU A 592 -22.60 7.16 -8.28
C LEU A 592 -21.12 6.75 -8.40
N LYS A 593 -20.61 6.49 -9.62
CA LYS A 593 -19.16 6.33 -9.84
C LYS A 593 -18.41 7.62 -9.53
N GLU A 594 -18.86 8.76 -10.04
CA GLU A 594 -18.28 10.08 -9.74
C GLU A 594 -18.26 10.34 -8.22
N PHE A 595 -19.34 9.98 -7.53
CA PHE A 595 -19.42 10.08 -6.07
C PHE A 595 -18.49 9.10 -5.35
N SER A 596 -18.35 7.88 -5.84
CA SER A 596 -17.41 6.89 -5.27
C SER A 596 -15.97 7.39 -5.41
N ASP A 597 -15.60 7.92 -6.57
CA ASP A 597 -14.28 8.51 -6.79
C ASP A 597 -14.06 9.69 -5.84
N TYR A 598 -15.04 10.59 -5.70
CA TYR A 598 -15.00 11.69 -4.73
C TYR A 598 -14.81 11.18 -3.28
N MET A 599 -15.39 10.04 -2.94
CA MET A 599 -15.24 9.42 -1.63
C MET A 599 -13.86 8.80 -1.40
N ASP A 600 -13.20 8.28 -2.43
CA ASP A 600 -11.90 7.61 -2.29
C ASP A 600 -10.71 8.59 -2.29
N PHE A 601 -10.83 9.75 -2.95
CA PHE A 601 -9.76 10.77 -3.03
C PHE A 601 -9.72 11.79 -1.87
N GLY A 602 -10.52 11.60 -0.82
CA GLY A 602 -10.39 12.37 0.41
C GLY A 602 -10.67 13.88 0.25
N GLY A 603 -11.92 14.25 -0.01
CA GLY A 603 -12.54 15.46 0.55
C GLY A 603 -11.97 16.86 0.26
N ASP A 604 -10.92 17.00 -0.56
CA ASP A 604 -10.35 18.31 -0.95
C ASP A 604 -10.89 18.80 -2.30
N ILE A 605 -12.20 18.65 -2.49
CA ILE A 605 -12.92 19.39 -3.52
C ILE A 605 -14.04 20.12 -2.81
N THR A 606 -13.77 21.36 -2.36
CA THR A 606 -14.86 22.30 -2.15
C THR A 606 -15.70 22.30 -3.43
N PRO A 607 -17.02 22.05 -3.39
CA PRO A 607 -17.83 22.21 -4.57
C PRO A 607 -17.88 23.70 -4.82
N THR A 608 -17.02 24.15 -5.72
CA THR A 608 -17.08 25.50 -6.26
C THR A 608 -18.54 25.75 -6.60
N GLU A 609 -19.06 26.91 -6.18
CA GLU A 609 -20.19 27.52 -6.88
C GLU A 609 -20.01 27.31 -8.39
N PRO A 610 -21.08 27.19 -9.19
CA PRO A 610 -20.91 27.21 -10.63
C PRO A 610 -20.33 28.58 -11.00
N LYS A 611 -19.01 28.68 -10.95
CA LYS A 611 -18.21 29.60 -11.73
C LYS A 611 -18.39 29.05 -13.13
N THR A 612 -19.42 29.55 -13.77
CA THR A 612 -19.52 29.67 -15.21
C THR A 612 -18.25 30.35 -15.72
N THR A 613 -17.15 29.59 -15.82
CA THR A 613 -15.94 29.94 -16.60
C THR A 613 -14.85 28.86 -16.69
N SER A 614 -14.75 27.80 -15.85
CA SER A 614 -13.54 26.94 -15.89
C SER A 614 -13.63 25.64 -16.68
N GLY A 615 -14.82 25.05 -16.87
CA GLY A 615 -14.97 23.81 -17.65
C GLY A 615 -14.72 24.04 -19.14
N GLN A 616 -15.27 25.14 -19.67
CA GLN A 616 -15.02 25.57 -21.05
C GLN A 616 -13.55 25.99 -21.23
N GLU A 617 -12.97 26.77 -20.30
CA GLU A 617 -11.54 27.15 -20.36
C GLU A 617 -10.59 25.94 -20.39
N ILE A 618 -10.86 24.88 -19.62
CA ILE A 618 -10.00 23.68 -19.61
C ILE A 618 -10.18 22.88 -20.91
N ILE A 619 -11.40 22.78 -21.44
CA ILE A 619 -11.68 22.14 -22.73
C ILE A 619 -11.05 22.95 -23.88
N ASP A 620 -11.15 24.28 -23.83
CA ASP A 620 -10.58 25.22 -24.80
C ASP A 620 -9.05 25.17 -24.74
N LYS A 621 -8.44 25.24 -23.55
CA LYS A 621 -6.98 25.11 -23.37
C LYS A 621 -6.45 23.72 -23.77
N LYS A 622 -7.23 22.66 -23.57
CA LYS A 622 -6.87 21.32 -24.04
C LYS A 622 -6.87 21.25 -25.56
N SER A 623 -7.89 21.83 -26.21
CA SER A 623 -7.95 21.95 -27.67
C SER A 623 -6.80 22.81 -28.22
N GLU A 624 -6.48 23.90 -27.52
CA GLU A 624 -5.39 24.80 -27.85
C GLU A 624 -4.01 24.12 -27.71
N LEU A 625 -3.82 23.31 -26.65
CA LEU A 625 -2.58 22.53 -26.47
C LEU A 625 -2.40 21.44 -27.53
N LEU A 626 -3.49 20.75 -27.89
CA LEU A 626 -3.48 19.75 -28.95
C LEU A 626 -3.03 20.38 -30.28
N LYS A 627 -3.61 21.53 -30.64
CA LYS A 627 -3.19 22.30 -31.82
C LYS A 627 -1.73 22.74 -31.74
N LEU A 628 -1.30 23.27 -30.58
CA LEU A 628 0.07 23.71 -30.38
C LEU A 628 1.09 22.56 -30.55
N LEU A 629 0.77 21.37 -30.04
CA LEU A 629 1.59 20.17 -30.19
C LEU A 629 1.62 19.66 -31.63
N GLU A 630 0.48 19.67 -32.32
CA GLU A 630 0.39 19.30 -33.74
C GLU A 630 1.22 20.24 -34.62
N ASP A 631 1.09 21.55 -34.42
CA ASP A 631 1.86 22.57 -35.13
C ASP A 631 3.37 22.45 -34.86
N PHE A 632 3.74 22.19 -33.60
CA PHE A 632 5.13 21.97 -33.22
C PHE A 632 5.72 20.72 -33.88
N GLU A 633 4.99 19.59 -33.89
CA GLU A 633 5.44 18.38 -34.57
C GLU A 633 5.60 18.58 -36.08
N LEU A 634 4.70 19.33 -36.71
CA LEU A 634 4.81 19.66 -38.14
C LEU A 634 6.07 20.49 -38.41
N LYS A 635 6.33 21.53 -37.60
CA LYS A 635 7.54 22.36 -37.73
C LYS A 635 8.82 21.56 -37.55
N ILE A 636 8.87 20.68 -36.54
CA ILE A 636 10.05 19.82 -36.31
C ILE A 636 10.24 18.80 -37.44
N ARG A 637 9.18 18.18 -37.94
CA ARG A 637 9.26 17.27 -39.09
C ARG A 637 9.82 17.98 -40.32
N PHE A 638 9.32 19.18 -40.61
CA PHE A 638 9.79 19.99 -41.73
C PHE A 638 11.27 20.34 -41.57
N PHE A 639 11.67 20.86 -40.40
CA PHE A 639 13.05 21.19 -40.09
C PHE A 639 13.99 19.98 -40.24
N LEU A 640 13.62 18.82 -39.68
CA LEU A 640 14.43 17.60 -39.82
C LEU A 640 14.56 17.18 -41.27
N LYS A 641 13.48 17.26 -42.05
CA LYS A 641 13.48 16.93 -43.47
C LYS A 641 14.39 17.87 -44.26
N GLU A 642 14.33 19.17 -44.04
CA GLU A 642 15.19 20.13 -44.74
C GLU A 642 16.67 19.96 -44.38
N GLN A 643 16.99 19.86 -43.09
CA GLN A 643 18.38 19.75 -42.64
C GLN A 643 19.02 18.43 -43.06
N LEU A 644 18.27 17.33 -43.03
CA LEU A 644 18.77 16.04 -43.49
C LEU A 644 18.86 15.98 -45.03
N THR A 645 17.90 16.56 -45.77
CA THR A 645 17.98 16.68 -47.23
C THR A 645 19.18 17.52 -47.67
N SER A 646 19.48 18.63 -46.96
CA SER A 646 20.62 19.48 -47.29
C SER A 646 21.98 18.76 -47.20
N PHE A 647 22.09 17.71 -46.40
CA PHE A 647 23.35 16.96 -46.23
C PHE A 647 23.37 15.62 -46.97
N TYR A 648 22.26 14.87 -46.95
CA TYR A 648 22.17 13.53 -47.54
C TYR A 648 21.51 13.51 -48.93
N GLY A 649 20.99 14.63 -49.43
CA GLY A 649 20.25 14.71 -50.69
C GLY A 649 18.89 14.00 -50.62
N ASP A 650 18.36 13.59 -51.78
CA ASP A 650 17.06 12.92 -51.89
C ASP A 650 16.99 11.58 -51.13
N ASP A 651 18.15 10.97 -50.81
CA ASP A 651 18.28 9.70 -50.08
C ASP A 651 18.40 9.86 -48.55
N TRP A 652 18.09 11.05 -48.02
CA TRP A 652 18.19 11.34 -46.58
C TRP A 652 17.40 10.37 -45.69
N TRP A 653 16.27 9.84 -46.15
CA TRP A 653 15.49 8.86 -45.41
C TRP A 653 16.30 7.58 -45.16
N ASN A 654 17.03 7.11 -46.16
CA ASN A 654 17.78 5.85 -46.09
C ASN A 654 19.13 5.97 -45.38
N LEU A 655 19.78 7.13 -45.51
CA LEU A 655 21.13 7.37 -45.00
C LEU A 655 21.15 8.09 -43.64
N GLY A 656 20.14 8.92 -43.37
CA GLY A 656 20.03 9.74 -42.17
C GLY A 656 19.20 9.12 -41.05
N ILE A 657 18.43 8.06 -41.31
CA ILE A 657 17.57 7.40 -40.30
C ILE A 657 17.97 5.92 -40.15
N SER A 658 18.05 5.47 -38.91
CA SER A 658 18.39 4.07 -38.60
C SER A 658 17.35 3.10 -39.15
N ILE A 659 17.79 1.89 -39.49
CA ILE A 659 16.92 0.87 -40.08
C ILE A 659 15.75 0.51 -39.17
N ASN A 660 16.00 0.39 -37.86
CA ASN A 660 14.97 0.10 -36.85
C ASN A 660 13.87 1.17 -36.79
N LEU A 661 14.23 2.45 -36.90
CA LEU A 661 13.24 3.54 -36.89
C LEU A 661 12.40 3.55 -38.16
N ARG A 662 13.04 3.33 -39.33
CA ARG A 662 12.33 3.24 -40.61
C ARG A 662 11.32 2.11 -40.64
N GLU A 663 11.72 0.91 -40.21
CA GLU A 663 10.82 -0.25 -40.19
C GLU A 663 9.63 -0.05 -39.23
N ASN A 664 9.86 0.57 -38.07
CA ASN A 664 8.79 0.86 -37.12
C ASN A 664 7.81 1.90 -37.67
N ALA A 665 8.31 2.94 -38.33
CA ALA A 665 7.49 3.97 -38.95
C ALA A 665 6.66 3.40 -40.12
N GLU A 666 7.27 2.58 -40.99
CA GLU A 666 6.57 1.93 -42.12
C GLU A 666 5.50 0.93 -41.63
N LYS A 667 5.77 0.14 -40.59
CA LYS A 667 4.75 -0.75 -40.00
C LYS A 667 3.54 0.03 -39.49
N ARG A 668 3.76 1.16 -38.79
CA ARG A 668 2.67 2.02 -38.30
C ARG A 668 1.90 2.66 -39.47
N LYS A 669 2.61 3.06 -40.52
CA LYS A 669 2.01 3.57 -41.77
C LYS A 669 1.14 2.53 -42.45
N GLU A 670 1.63 1.32 -42.65
CA GLU A 670 0.86 0.24 -43.28
C GLU A 670 -0.42 -0.07 -42.49
N GLN A 671 -0.35 -0.09 -41.16
CA GLN A 671 -1.52 -0.30 -40.31
C GLN A 671 -2.57 0.81 -40.51
N LYS A 672 -2.15 2.08 -40.56
CA LYS A 672 -3.05 3.21 -40.74
C LYS A 672 -3.58 3.36 -42.18
N GLN A 673 -2.77 3.00 -43.17
CA GLN A 673 -3.17 2.95 -44.58
C GLN A 673 -4.23 1.87 -44.85
N ARG A 674 -4.19 0.75 -44.10
CA ARG A 674 -5.25 -0.28 -44.13
C ARG A 674 -6.57 0.23 -43.55
N SER A 675 -6.54 1.04 -42.49
CA SER A 675 -7.75 1.66 -41.93
C SER A 675 -8.29 2.81 -42.77
N GLU A 676 -7.43 3.53 -43.49
CA GLU A 676 -7.81 4.70 -44.30
C GLU A 676 -7.22 4.64 -45.72
N PRO A 677 -7.75 3.79 -46.62
CA PRO A 677 -7.15 3.52 -47.92
C PRO A 677 -7.17 4.71 -48.90
N ARG A 678 -7.97 5.76 -48.64
CA ARG A 678 -8.10 6.93 -49.52
C ARG A 678 -7.11 8.06 -49.21
N ARG A 679 -6.42 8.02 -48.07
CA ARG A 679 -5.47 9.07 -47.64
C ARG A 679 -4.05 8.57 -47.84
N LYS A 680 -3.19 9.37 -48.46
CA LYS A 680 -1.75 9.06 -48.58
C LYS A 680 -1.03 9.58 -47.35
N TYR A 681 -0.20 8.75 -46.75
CA TYR A 681 0.63 9.10 -45.60
C TYR A 681 2.10 8.92 -45.92
N ASP A 682 2.95 9.82 -45.40
CA ASP A 682 4.40 9.68 -45.46
C ASP A 682 4.91 8.95 -44.22
N ALA A 683 5.99 8.18 -44.35
CA ALA A 683 6.52 7.40 -43.23
C ALA A 683 7.03 8.30 -42.08
N ILE A 684 7.46 9.53 -42.40
CA ILE A 684 7.87 10.53 -41.41
C ILE A 684 6.72 10.93 -40.46
N ASP A 685 5.46 10.80 -40.89
CA ASP A 685 4.27 11.17 -40.10
C ASP A 685 4.07 10.25 -38.89
N PHE A 686 4.72 9.09 -38.87
CA PHE A 686 4.60 8.06 -37.83
C PHE A 686 5.77 8.02 -36.84
N LEU A 687 6.68 9.00 -36.94
CA LEU A 687 7.72 9.25 -35.95
C LEU A 687 7.13 10.08 -34.79
N ASN A 688 7.59 9.79 -33.57
CA ASN A 688 7.22 10.53 -32.36
C ASN A 688 8.37 11.44 -31.88
N LEU A 689 8.10 12.20 -30.80
CA LEU A 689 9.08 13.16 -30.24
C LEU A 689 10.40 12.51 -29.80
N ILE A 690 10.35 11.28 -29.28
CA ILE A 690 11.53 10.52 -28.86
C ILE A 690 12.35 10.08 -30.10
N ASP A 691 11.67 9.69 -31.18
CA ASP A 691 12.29 9.31 -32.44
C ASP A 691 13.07 10.50 -33.04
N TYR A 692 12.54 11.72 -32.94
CA TYR A 692 13.25 12.95 -33.37
C TYR A 692 14.53 13.20 -32.57
N VAL A 693 14.47 13.07 -31.25
CA VAL A 693 15.64 13.21 -30.37
C VAL A 693 16.72 12.20 -30.75
N TYR A 694 16.32 10.96 -31.04
CA TYR A 694 17.25 9.93 -31.48
C TYR A 694 17.90 10.29 -32.83
N ILE A 695 17.12 10.75 -33.81
CA ILE A 695 17.62 11.17 -35.13
C ILE A 695 18.65 12.31 -35.01
N ILE A 696 18.36 13.31 -34.16
CA ILE A 696 19.27 14.44 -33.91
C ILE A 696 20.54 13.98 -33.17
N SER A 697 20.39 13.11 -32.17
CA SER A 697 21.47 12.70 -31.27
C SER A 697 22.45 11.68 -31.90
N GLN A 698 22.06 11.04 -33.01
CA GLN A 698 22.90 10.10 -33.75
C GLN A 698 24.26 10.70 -34.08
N LYS A 699 25.34 9.94 -33.85
CA LYS A 699 26.73 10.44 -33.93
C LYS A 699 27.05 11.13 -35.27
N LYS A 700 26.58 10.58 -36.38
CA LYS A 700 26.82 11.10 -37.74
C LYS A 700 25.99 12.36 -38.01
N ASN A 701 24.69 12.32 -37.72
CA ASN A 701 23.78 13.46 -37.91
C ASN A 701 24.14 14.64 -37.00
N TRP A 702 24.49 14.35 -35.74
CA TRP A 702 24.95 15.37 -34.80
C TRP A 702 26.19 16.09 -35.31
N ALA A 703 27.26 15.35 -35.64
CA ALA A 703 28.53 15.95 -36.02
C ALA A 703 28.47 16.75 -37.34
N GLN A 704 27.61 16.33 -38.28
CA GLN A 704 27.61 16.89 -39.64
C GLN A 704 26.50 17.93 -39.88
N VAL A 705 25.34 17.75 -39.23
CA VAL A 705 24.13 18.54 -39.50
C VAL A 705 23.76 19.42 -38.30
N PHE A 706 23.65 18.83 -37.11
CA PHE A 706 23.00 19.49 -35.97
C PHE A 706 23.94 20.22 -35.00
N GLN A 707 25.22 19.88 -34.93
CA GLN A 707 26.21 20.52 -34.04
C GLN A 707 26.40 22.01 -34.34
N LYS A 708 26.17 22.45 -35.58
CA LYS A 708 26.25 23.86 -35.96
C LYS A 708 25.03 24.67 -35.55
N LEU A 709 23.89 24.01 -35.37
CA LEU A 709 22.59 24.62 -35.06
C LEU A 709 22.32 24.64 -33.55
N PHE A 710 22.77 23.60 -32.85
CA PHE A 710 22.54 23.44 -31.42
C PHE A 710 23.87 23.41 -30.65
N ARG A 711 23.99 24.24 -29.61
CA ARG A 711 25.22 24.38 -28.81
C ARG A 711 25.63 23.07 -28.13
N GLU A 712 24.67 22.35 -27.55
CA GLU A 712 24.89 21.08 -26.83
C GLU A 712 23.71 20.13 -26.99
N LYS A 713 23.94 18.81 -26.91
CA LYS A 713 22.88 17.78 -27.05
C LYS A 713 21.81 17.89 -25.98
N TYR A 714 22.22 18.18 -24.74
CA TYR A 714 21.34 18.20 -23.58
C TYR A 714 20.27 19.32 -23.67
N VAL A 715 20.61 20.43 -24.35
CA VAL A 715 19.73 21.59 -24.54
C VAL A 715 18.46 21.24 -25.31
N ILE A 716 18.51 20.20 -26.15
CA ILE A 716 17.34 19.71 -26.91
C ILE A 716 16.69 18.52 -26.22
N GLN A 717 17.48 17.61 -25.65
CA GLN A 717 16.97 16.38 -25.06
C GLN A 717 15.99 16.66 -23.90
N ALA A 718 16.36 17.54 -22.96
CA ALA A 718 15.53 17.81 -21.79
C ALA A 718 14.15 18.44 -22.12
N PRO A 719 14.04 19.44 -23.02
CA PRO A 719 12.74 19.94 -23.47
C PRO A 719 11.87 18.89 -24.17
N PHE A 720 12.43 18.08 -25.08
CA PHE A 720 11.67 17.06 -25.80
C PHE A 720 11.12 15.97 -24.88
N ASP A 721 11.90 15.52 -23.90
CA ASP A 721 11.46 14.52 -22.90
C ASP A 721 10.31 15.07 -22.04
N ARG A 722 10.38 16.35 -21.64
CA ARG A 722 9.33 17.01 -20.86
C ARG A 722 8.04 17.20 -21.67
N ILE A 723 8.14 17.58 -22.94
CA ILE A 723 6.97 17.67 -23.84
C ILE A 723 6.36 16.28 -24.06
N SER A 724 7.18 15.23 -24.19
CA SER A 724 6.69 13.85 -24.33
C SER A 724 5.89 13.40 -23.10
N ASN A 725 6.32 13.76 -21.89
CA ASN A 725 5.58 13.46 -20.66
C ASN A 725 4.24 14.21 -20.61
N ILE A 726 4.22 15.52 -20.91
CA ILE A 726 2.99 16.30 -20.95
C ILE A 726 2.01 15.75 -22.00
N ARG A 727 2.51 15.29 -23.15
CA ARG A 727 1.68 14.64 -24.18
C ARG A 727 1.06 13.33 -23.69
N ASN A 728 1.82 12.52 -22.94
CA ASN A 728 1.29 11.30 -22.33
C ASN A 728 0.24 11.60 -21.27
N ASP A 729 0.46 12.61 -20.42
CA ASP A 729 -0.52 13.05 -19.42
C ASP A 729 -1.80 13.58 -20.08
N LEU A 730 -1.68 14.30 -21.20
CA LEU A 730 -2.82 14.73 -22.01
C LEU A 730 -3.60 13.56 -22.62
N ALA A 731 -2.92 12.51 -23.08
CA ALA A 731 -3.55 11.29 -23.58
C ALA A 731 -4.28 10.49 -22.48
N HIS A 732 -3.82 10.59 -21.23
CA HIS A 732 -4.42 9.95 -20.05
C HIS A 732 -5.40 10.84 -19.26
N ASN A 733 -5.79 12.00 -19.81
CA ASN A 733 -6.67 12.99 -19.16
C ASN A 733 -6.18 13.49 -17.77
N ARG A 734 -4.86 13.58 -17.57
CA ARG A 734 -4.22 14.08 -16.32
C ARG A 734 -3.73 15.53 -16.45
N PHE A 735 -4.42 16.34 -17.26
CA PHE A 735 -3.96 17.67 -17.68
C PHE A 735 -4.36 18.79 -16.70
N ASN A 736 -3.39 19.60 -16.28
CA ASN A 736 -3.60 20.79 -15.45
C ASN A 736 -3.31 22.10 -16.21
N LYS A 737 -3.86 23.23 -15.74
CA LYS A 737 -3.66 24.57 -16.34
C LYS A 737 -2.18 24.97 -16.40
N GLU A 738 -1.36 24.50 -15.47
CA GLU A 738 0.09 24.74 -15.46
C GLU A 738 0.84 23.99 -16.56
N ASP A 739 0.33 22.85 -17.02
CA ASP A 739 0.99 22.03 -18.04
C ASP A 739 0.93 22.71 -19.41
N PHE A 740 -0.11 23.51 -19.66
CA PHE A 740 -0.20 24.37 -20.85
C PHE A 740 0.95 25.37 -20.91
N GLU A 741 1.13 26.15 -19.84
CA GLU A 741 2.16 27.19 -19.79
C GLU A 741 3.58 26.59 -19.82
N LYS A 742 3.77 25.45 -19.13
CA LYS A 742 5.05 24.71 -19.16
C LYS A 742 5.34 24.15 -20.56
N CYS A 743 4.36 23.52 -21.21
CA CYS A 743 4.54 22.97 -22.56
C CYS A 743 4.84 24.08 -23.57
N LYS A 744 4.11 25.19 -23.50
CA LYS A 744 4.35 26.37 -24.34
C LYS A 744 5.76 26.91 -24.16
N ALA A 745 6.23 27.07 -22.92
CA ALA A 745 7.59 27.51 -22.63
C ALA A 745 8.66 26.56 -23.20
N TYR A 746 8.46 25.24 -23.09
CA TYR A 746 9.39 24.25 -23.65
C TYR A 746 9.40 24.26 -25.18
N ILE A 747 8.23 24.43 -25.81
CA ILE A 747 8.13 24.57 -27.27
C ILE A 747 8.86 25.84 -27.72
N ASP A 748 8.60 26.98 -27.06
CA ASP A 748 9.26 28.25 -27.37
C ASP A 748 10.79 28.16 -27.20
N ASP A 749 11.27 27.44 -26.19
CA ASP A 749 12.70 27.20 -25.98
C ASP A 749 13.33 26.39 -27.11
N ILE A 750 12.62 25.44 -27.71
CA ILE A 750 13.10 24.67 -28.86
C ILE A 750 13.02 25.51 -30.14
N LEU A 751 11.91 26.25 -30.34
CA LEU A 751 11.69 27.07 -31.53
C LEU A 751 12.75 28.18 -31.68
N LYS A 752 13.34 28.68 -30.59
CA LYS A 752 14.48 29.63 -30.64
C LYS A 752 15.69 29.14 -31.44
N TYR A 753 15.83 27.83 -31.59
CA TYR A 753 16.94 27.20 -32.32
C TYR A 753 16.56 26.74 -33.72
N LEU A 754 15.28 26.84 -34.09
CA LEU A 754 14.83 26.57 -35.45
C LEU A 754 14.92 27.88 -36.25
N PRO A 755 15.53 27.87 -37.44
CA PRO A 755 15.40 29.01 -38.35
C PRO A 755 13.91 29.21 -38.69
N ASP A 756 13.47 30.47 -38.78
CA ASP A 756 12.13 30.76 -39.31
C ASP A 756 12.04 30.20 -40.75
N PRO A 757 10.91 29.58 -41.11
CA PRO A 757 10.73 28.91 -42.39
C PRO A 757 10.88 29.84 -43.60
#